data_AF-A0A7W8MR65-F1
#
_entry.id   AF-A0A7W8MR65-F1
#
_cell.length_a   1.000
_cell.length_b   1.000
_cell.length_c   1.000
_cell.angle_alpha   90.00
_cell.angle_beta   90.00
_cell.angle_gamma   90.00
#
_symmetry.space_group_name_H-M   'P 1'
#
loop_
_entity.id
_entity.type
_entity.pdbx_description
1 polymer ?
#
loop_
_entity_poly.entity_id
_entity_poly.type
_entity_poly.pdbx_seq_one_letter_code
_entity_poly.pdbx_strand_id
1 'polypeptide(L)'
;MKVEEFADIAFAAKSMPSFGYGCAVFMQSDIVNFQRQGWRSEEILAGLADVLPKNVFLYVASIPNLAALGTRFVLQGGTQNNLAVVKAEVDFIKSSFRANGKEPEIIVHEHCGESGAIGAAQEALRLWRNGRETTVIGLEAVANIRYHTTRNEDTRCYFCKNNCLRTFIDVDVTGGQSPEHNHTLDAADRVATEEEIAEVVSNLPSLEQIHANLPPLESQGSCSTGVGHSSPSIFKAKVEPLVQIQLAPGSNKVVELPKPAEFQARKTKVPLRMGEQRLIIATCEKGTVEDLDEMKDIKADIDKVKVVNPNYVDIAARDVFRHHDVEVVSDAIPATRGLFISKATKERASQMERRRDFRVGIPRLLNTYTYAPFFNGYFASLGLKSENIIYSDYTTPELYRAGASRGAIDPCYPSKIGIAHVYNLLATKHVKKPLHAIWFPMYDVLHSHLVNLTGSNACPTVTATPETVKAAFTKESDIFSENNILYMDPILNLQDEKICADQMFKAWGPVLGVTREENERAIAVGFKSLHECEAEIRRQARETLDQLEREDRIGIVMLGRVYHHDPGLNHEIMEEFQKLGYPVFSQSTLPLDEDLLDRLFGEEVRAGLITHPLDISDVWKNRYSTSTNHKVWAAKFTARHPNLVALEVSSFKCGHDAPIYGVIEGIIEQSGTPYFSFKDLDENKPTGSIRIRVETIDYFLQRYREDIIKRRHIESNIETQLAVFEQTLRSQPRERYEMAVAGY
;
A
#
# COMPACT_ATOMS: atom_id res chain seq x y z
N MET A 1 -33.06 18.90 -2.05
CA MET A 1 -33.52 17.92 -1.05
C MET A 1 -32.51 17.94 0.06
N LYS A 2 -32.94 18.20 1.29
CA LYS A 2 -32.05 18.02 2.44
C LYS A 2 -31.95 16.52 2.76
N VAL A 3 -30.85 16.06 3.38
CA VAL A 3 -30.62 14.62 3.59
C VAL A 3 -31.71 14.01 4.47
N GLU A 4 -32.25 14.80 5.40
CA GLU A 4 -33.31 14.44 6.33
C GLU A 4 -34.63 14.11 5.61
N GLU A 5 -34.86 14.66 4.42
CA GLU A 5 -36.06 14.43 3.61
C GLU A 5 -35.96 13.14 2.77
N PHE A 6 -34.77 12.53 2.67
CA PHE A 6 -34.54 11.38 1.79
C PHE A 6 -35.47 10.23 2.12
N ALA A 7 -35.56 9.86 3.41
CA ALA A 7 -36.29 8.67 3.84
C ALA A 7 -37.78 8.79 3.52
N ASP A 8 -38.39 9.95 3.82
CA ASP A 8 -39.81 10.21 3.58
C ASP A 8 -40.15 10.15 2.08
N ILE A 9 -39.29 10.72 1.24
CA ILE A 9 -39.48 10.69 -0.21
C ILE A 9 -39.33 9.25 -0.74
N ALA A 10 -38.30 8.52 -0.30
CA ALA A 10 -38.10 7.12 -0.71
C ALA A 10 -39.27 6.23 -0.27
N PHE A 11 -39.83 6.43 0.93
CA PHE A 11 -40.97 5.66 1.42
C PHE A 11 -42.29 5.97 0.69
N ALA A 12 -42.40 7.12 0.01
CA ALA A 12 -43.56 7.44 -0.82
C ALA A 12 -43.59 6.66 -2.16
N ALA A 13 -42.47 6.02 -2.53
CA ALA A 13 -42.37 5.24 -3.76
C ALA A 13 -43.27 4.00 -3.72
N LYS A 14 -44.05 3.79 -4.79
CA LYS A 14 -44.87 2.57 -4.98
C LYS A 14 -44.14 1.45 -5.70
N SER A 15 -43.07 1.82 -6.42
CA SER A 15 -42.21 0.92 -7.16
C SER A 15 -40.79 1.48 -7.16
N MET A 16 -39.79 0.65 -7.45
CA MET A 16 -38.40 1.12 -7.54
C MET A 16 -37.64 0.35 -8.64
N PRO A 17 -36.70 1.00 -9.34
CA PRO A 17 -35.84 0.31 -10.30
C PRO A 17 -34.84 -0.59 -9.56
N SER A 18 -34.44 -1.68 -10.21
CA SER A 18 -33.37 -2.55 -9.69
C SER A 18 -32.03 -2.03 -10.16
N PHE A 19 -31.24 -1.50 -9.24
CA PHE A 19 -29.84 -1.14 -9.50
C PHE A 19 -28.93 -2.37 -9.45
N GLY A 20 -27.91 -2.39 -10.31
CA GLY A 20 -26.77 -3.29 -10.16
C GLY A 20 -25.93 -2.88 -8.95
N TYR A 21 -25.38 -3.84 -8.23
CA TYR A 21 -24.39 -3.58 -7.17
C TYR A 21 -22.98 -3.57 -7.79
N GLY A 22 -22.11 -2.65 -7.35
CA GLY A 22 -20.79 -2.42 -7.93
C GLY A 22 -20.25 -1.01 -7.67
N CYS A 23 -19.33 -0.55 -8.51
CA CYS A 23 -18.70 0.76 -8.37
C CYS A 23 -19.70 1.92 -8.49
N ALA A 24 -19.64 2.86 -7.55
CA ALA A 24 -20.54 4.01 -7.47
C ALA A 24 -20.51 4.93 -8.71
N VAL A 25 -19.42 4.92 -9.49
CA VAL A 25 -19.33 5.66 -10.76
C VAL A 25 -20.35 5.16 -11.78
N PHE A 26 -20.63 3.84 -11.81
CA PHE A 26 -21.66 3.29 -12.69
C PHE A 26 -23.07 3.60 -12.19
N MET A 27 -23.27 3.77 -10.88
CA MET A 27 -24.57 4.19 -10.33
C MET A 27 -25.00 5.56 -10.86
N GLN A 28 -24.07 6.49 -11.11
CA GLN A 28 -24.42 7.77 -11.74
C GLN A 28 -24.96 7.59 -13.16
N SER A 29 -24.38 6.68 -13.94
CA SER A 29 -24.87 6.36 -15.29
C SER A 29 -26.24 5.68 -15.22
N ASP A 30 -26.45 4.80 -14.25
CA ASP A 30 -27.73 4.12 -14.02
C ASP A 30 -28.84 5.09 -13.61
N ILE A 31 -28.54 6.07 -12.73
CA ILE A 31 -29.50 7.13 -12.37
C ILE A 31 -29.97 7.86 -13.63
N VAL A 32 -29.05 8.29 -14.50
CA VAL A 32 -29.38 8.98 -15.76
C VAL A 32 -30.20 8.07 -16.69
N ASN A 33 -29.86 6.78 -16.76
CA ASN A 33 -30.59 5.81 -17.57
C ASN A 33 -32.01 5.58 -17.04
N PHE A 34 -32.21 5.44 -15.73
CA PHE A 34 -33.53 5.28 -15.13
C PHE A 34 -34.38 6.54 -15.26
N GLN A 35 -33.78 7.73 -15.13
CA GLN A 35 -34.47 8.99 -15.43
C GLN A 35 -34.97 9.02 -16.88
N ARG A 36 -34.15 8.57 -17.84
CA ARG A 36 -34.55 8.46 -19.27
C ARG A 36 -35.65 7.43 -19.52
N GLN A 37 -35.72 6.38 -18.71
CA GLN A 37 -36.78 5.37 -18.75
C GLN A 37 -38.09 5.85 -18.09
N GLY A 38 -38.11 7.04 -17.48
CA GLY A 38 -39.29 7.65 -16.90
C GLY A 38 -39.53 7.34 -15.42
N TRP A 39 -38.55 6.76 -14.71
CA TRP A 39 -38.62 6.56 -13.27
C TRP A 39 -38.65 7.90 -12.53
N ARG A 40 -39.49 8.00 -11.50
CA ARG A 40 -39.61 9.23 -10.70
C ARG A 40 -38.51 9.31 -9.64
N SER A 41 -38.29 10.51 -9.12
CA SER A 41 -37.25 10.77 -8.11
C SER A 41 -37.43 9.91 -6.86
N GLU A 42 -38.66 9.78 -6.35
CA GLU A 42 -38.99 8.95 -5.19
C GLU A 42 -38.64 7.47 -5.41
N GLU A 43 -38.94 6.95 -6.61
CA GLU A 43 -38.69 5.57 -7.00
C GLU A 43 -37.18 5.29 -7.14
N ILE A 44 -36.45 6.23 -7.72
CA ILE A 44 -34.99 6.16 -7.84
C ILE A 44 -34.32 6.19 -6.46
N LEU A 45 -34.77 7.05 -5.55
CA LEU A 45 -34.22 7.14 -4.19
C LEU A 45 -34.46 5.85 -3.40
N ALA A 46 -35.63 5.24 -3.55
CA ALA A 46 -35.92 3.91 -2.98
C ALA A 46 -34.98 2.82 -3.55
N GLY A 47 -34.77 2.82 -4.87
CA GLY A 47 -33.83 1.89 -5.52
C GLY A 47 -32.38 2.06 -5.08
N LEU A 48 -31.94 3.30 -4.83
CA LEU A 48 -30.62 3.61 -4.30
C LEU A 48 -30.43 3.12 -2.86
N ALA A 49 -31.47 3.23 -2.01
CA ALA A 49 -31.44 2.67 -0.66
C ALA A 49 -31.39 1.13 -0.70
N ASP A 50 -32.18 0.48 -1.58
CA ASP A 50 -32.23 -0.99 -1.71
C ASP A 50 -30.90 -1.62 -2.17
N VAL A 51 -30.15 -0.94 -3.03
CA VAL A 51 -28.87 -1.49 -3.55
C VAL A 51 -27.70 -1.32 -2.59
N LEU A 52 -27.78 -0.36 -1.66
CA LEU A 52 -26.72 -0.09 -0.71
C LEU A 52 -26.26 -1.33 0.11
N PRO A 53 -27.15 -2.12 0.75
CA PRO A 53 -26.71 -3.31 1.47
C PRO A 53 -26.03 -4.35 0.57
N LYS A 54 -26.44 -4.46 -0.70
CA LYS A 54 -25.77 -5.35 -1.68
C LYS A 54 -24.35 -4.85 -1.95
N ASN A 55 -24.15 -3.53 -2.07
CA ASN A 55 -22.82 -2.95 -2.18
C ASN A 55 -21.98 -3.21 -0.92
N VAL A 56 -22.54 -3.04 0.27
CA VAL A 56 -21.82 -3.25 1.54
C VAL A 56 -21.41 -4.72 1.68
N PHE A 57 -22.37 -5.65 1.66
CA PHE A 57 -22.12 -7.04 1.99
C PHE A 57 -21.58 -7.87 0.82
N LEU A 58 -22.10 -7.69 -0.40
CA LEU A 58 -21.74 -8.55 -1.54
C LEU A 58 -20.57 -8.00 -2.37
N TYR A 59 -20.45 -6.68 -2.50
CA TYR A 59 -19.37 -6.06 -3.29
C TYR A 59 -18.15 -5.73 -2.44
N VAL A 60 -18.32 -4.86 -1.44
CA VAL A 60 -17.20 -4.36 -0.62
C VAL A 60 -16.69 -5.45 0.31
N ALA A 61 -17.57 -6.01 1.15
CA ALA A 61 -17.18 -7.07 2.08
C ALA A 61 -16.97 -8.42 1.37
N SER A 62 -17.61 -8.65 0.23
CA SER A 62 -17.56 -9.95 -0.48
C SER A 62 -18.02 -11.14 0.38
N ILE A 63 -19.00 -10.92 1.27
CA ILE A 63 -19.53 -11.91 2.22
C ILE A 63 -20.96 -12.31 1.80
N PRO A 64 -21.12 -13.39 1.03
CA PRO A 64 -22.46 -13.86 0.63
C PRO A 64 -23.21 -14.55 1.79
N ASN A 65 -22.50 -15.07 2.79
CA ASN A 65 -23.11 -15.74 3.94
C ASN A 65 -22.96 -14.90 5.22
N LEU A 66 -23.99 -14.11 5.52
CA LEU A 66 -24.02 -13.25 6.71
C LEU A 66 -23.91 -14.02 8.03
N ALA A 67 -24.32 -15.28 8.09
CA ALA A 67 -24.25 -16.06 9.32
C ALA A 67 -22.80 -16.29 9.81
N ALA A 68 -21.82 -16.17 8.92
CA ALA A 68 -20.40 -16.24 9.28
C ALA A 68 -19.95 -15.07 10.15
N LEU A 69 -20.67 -13.93 10.11
CA LEU A 69 -20.37 -12.73 10.90
C LEU A 69 -20.90 -12.80 12.34
N GLY A 70 -21.54 -13.90 12.71
CA GLY A 70 -22.24 -14.04 13.99
C GLY A 70 -23.72 -13.68 13.89
N THR A 71 -24.39 -13.63 15.03
CA THR A 71 -25.86 -13.46 15.10
C THR A 71 -26.29 -12.03 15.42
N ARG A 72 -25.35 -11.14 15.77
CA ARG A 72 -25.65 -9.78 16.23
C ARG A 72 -25.03 -8.75 15.31
N PHE A 73 -25.86 -7.91 14.71
CA PHE A 73 -25.48 -6.87 13.77
C PHE A 73 -25.77 -5.51 14.40
N VAL A 74 -24.74 -4.66 14.48
CA VAL A 74 -24.89 -3.28 14.96
C VAL A 74 -24.68 -2.34 13.79
N LEU A 75 -25.74 -1.64 13.38
CA LEU A 75 -25.73 -0.64 12.32
C LEU A 75 -25.25 0.69 12.91
N GLN A 76 -24.17 1.24 12.35
CA GLN A 76 -23.56 2.50 12.78
C GLN A 76 -23.10 3.34 11.58
N GLY A 77 -22.73 4.59 11.84
CA GLY A 77 -22.32 5.59 10.84
C GLY A 77 -23.45 6.53 10.43
N GLY A 78 -23.11 7.71 9.93
CA GLY A 78 -24.07 8.77 9.62
C GLY A 78 -25.13 8.39 8.56
N THR A 79 -24.85 7.39 7.72
CA THR A 79 -25.83 6.86 6.75
C THR A 79 -27.04 6.25 7.44
N GLN A 80 -26.89 5.73 8.66
CA GLN A 80 -27.97 5.10 9.42
C GLN A 80 -28.96 6.12 10.03
N ASN A 81 -28.70 7.42 9.89
CA ASN A 81 -29.72 8.45 10.14
C ASN A 81 -30.84 8.42 9.09
N ASN A 82 -30.61 7.81 7.93
CA ASN A 82 -31.61 7.65 6.88
C ASN A 82 -32.39 6.35 7.08
N LEU A 83 -33.63 6.45 7.55
CA LEU A 83 -34.47 5.28 7.85
C LEU A 83 -34.79 4.40 6.62
N ALA A 84 -34.77 4.95 5.40
CA ALA A 84 -34.92 4.13 4.19
C ALA A 84 -33.72 3.20 3.98
N VAL A 85 -32.51 3.68 4.29
CA VAL A 85 -31.29 2.85 4.28
C VAL A 85 -31.34 1.81 5.38
N VAL A 86 -31.67 2.21 6.62
CA VAL A 86 -31.79 1.27 7.75
C VAL A 86 -32.78 0.15 7.40
N LYS A 87 -33.94 0.50 6.82
CA LYS A 87 -34.94 -0.48 6.39
C LYS A 87 -34.38 -1.45 5.35
N ALA A 88 -33.72 -0.93 4.32
CA ALA A 88 -33.10 -1.75 3.27
C ALA A 88 -32.04 -2.70 3.84
N GLU A 89 -31.18 -2.23 4.75
CA GLU A 89 -30.18 -3.06 5.41
C GLU A 89 -30.80 -4.13 6.30
N VAL A 90 -31.78 -3.76 7.13
CA VAL A 90 -32.51 -4.72 7.98
C VAL A 90 -33.18 -5.81 7.14
N ASP A 91 -33.85 -5.43 6.05
CA ASP A 91 -34.51 -6.37 5.15
C ASP A 91 -33.51 -7.28 4.45
N PHE A 92 -32.40 -6.72 3.99
CA PHE A 92 -31.33 -7.49 3.38
C PHE A 92 -30.72 -8.50 4.36
N ILE A 93 -30.40 -8.08 5.60
CA ILE A 93 -29.83 -8.95 6.62
C ILE A 93 -30.81 -10.08 6.94
N LYS A 94 -32.07 -9.77 7.25
CA LYS A 94 -33.09 -10.81 7.53
C LYS A 94 -33.29 -11.77 6.37
N SER A 95 -33.37 -11.24 5.14
CA SER A 95 -33.60 -12.06 3.96
C SER A 95 -32.37 -12.88 3.54
N SER A 96 -31.16 -12.46 3.88
CA SER A 96 -29.91 -13.13 3.49
C SER A 96 -29.25 -13.94 4.62
N PHE A 97 -29.68 -13.75 5.87
CA PHE A 97 -29.18 -14.50 7.01
C PHE A 97 -29.72 -15.93 7.01
N ARG A 98 -28.82 -16.91 7.12
CA ARG A 98 -29.15 -18.35 7.10
C ARG A 98 -28.35 -19.08 8.17
N ALA A 99 -28.91 -19.23 9.37
CA ALA A 99 -28.25 -19.88 10.50
C ALA A 99 -29.17 -20.85 11.26
N ASN A 100 -29.56 -21.96 10.61
CA ASN A 100 -30.30 -23.11 11.19
C ASN A 100 -31.16 -22.79 12.43
N GLY A 101 -32.27 -22.09 12.22
CA GLY A 101 -33.26 -21.80 13.28
C GLY A 101 -32.95 -20.61 14.19
N LYS A 102 -31.89 -19.83 13.90
CA LYS A 102 -31.62 -18.55 14.57
C LYS A 102 -32.02 -17.38 13.68
N GLU A 103 -32.58 -16.35 14.30
CA GLU A 103 -32.83 -15.05 13.70
C GLU A 103 -31.66 -14.10 14.01
N PRO A 104 -31.32 -13.15 13.11
CA PRO A 104 -30.32 -12.15 13.39
C PRO A 104 -30.88 -11.09 14.36
N GLU A 105 -30.11 -10.74 15.39
CA GLU A 105 -30.35 -9.57 16.22
C GLU A 105 -29.76 -8.35 15.52
N ILE A 106 -30.61 -7.41 15.11
CA ILE A 106 -30.19 -6.20 14.39
C ILE A 106 -30.48 -4.99 15.27
N ILE A 107 -29.44 -4.22 15.58
CA ILE A 107 -29.48 -3.06 16.46
C ILE A 107 -29.00 -1.86 15.66
N VAL A 108 -29.75 -0.78 15.68
CA VAL A 108 -29.24 0.53 15.23
C VAL A 108 -28.62 1.19 16.44
N HIS A 109 -27.34 1.56 16.36
CA HIS A 109 -26.67 2.25 17.45
C HIS A 109 -27.38 3.60 17.71
N GLU A 110 -27.74 3.87 18.98
CA GLU A 110 -28.51 5.07 19.35
C GLU A 110 -27.85 6.36 18.84
N HIS A 111 -26.54 6.45 19.01
CA HIS A 111 -25.70 7.53 18.48
C HIS A 111 -24.93 7.08 17.23
N CYS A 112 -25.64 6.60 16.21
CA CYS A 112 -25.00 6.02 15.03
C CYS A 112 -24.07 7.00 14.30
N GLY A 113 -24.41 8.29 14.25
CA GLY A 113 -23.57 9.35 13.68
C GLY A 113 -22.30 9.63 14.50
N GLU A 114 -22.39 9.53 15.82
CA GLU A 114 -21.35 9.93 16.78
C GLU A 114 -20.52 8.74 17.28
N SER A 115 -20.90 7.51 16.92
CA SER A 115 -20.24 6.25 17.31
C SER A 115 -18.71 6.29 17.18
N GLY A 116 -18.19 6.87 16.10
CA GLY A 116 -16.75 7.06 15.91
C GLY A 116 -16.11 7.99 16.96
N ALA A 117 -16.79 9.08 17.33
CA ALA A 117 -16.33 10.00 18.37
C ALA A 117 -16.37 9.34 19.76
N ILE A 118 -17.41 8.55 20.04
CA ILE A 118 -17.50 7.74 21.28
C ILE A 118 -16.34 6.75 21.37
N GLY A 119 -16.02 6.06 20.26
CA GLY A 119 -14.87 5.15 20.17
C GLY A 119 -13.53 5.85 20.42
N ALA A 120 -13.33 7.03 19.84
CA ALA A 120 -12.14 7.85 20.08
C ALA A 120 -12.02 8.27 21.56
N ALA A 121 -13.12 8.67 22.20
CA ALA A 121 -13.14 9.03 23.62
C ALA A 121 -12.81 7.83 24.53
N GLN A 122 -13.35 6.65 24.23
CA GLN A 122 -13.02 5.40 24.92
C GLN A 122 -11.52 5.05 24.81
N GLU A 123 -10.95 5.20 23.62
CA GLU A 123 -9.53 4.94 23.39
C GLU A 123 -8.64 5.96 24.13
N ALA A 124 -9.01 7.24 24.13
CA ALA A 124 -8.32 8.27 24.91
C ALA A 124 -8.34 7.94 26.42
N LEU A 125 -9.47 7.48 26.95
CA LEU A 125 -9.58 7.03 28.34
C LEU A 125 -8.69 5.82 28.64
N ARG A 126 -8.60 4.86 27.71
CA ARG A 126 -7.71 3.70 27.84
C ARG A 126 -6.24 4.12 27.88
N LEU A 127 -5.83 5.02 26.99
CA LEU A 127 -4.47 5.55 26.95
C LEU A 127 -4.13 6.29 28.26
N TRP A 128 -5.06 7.08 28.77
CA TRP A 128 -4.91 7.76 30.05
C TRP A 128 -4.74 6.78 31.22
N ARG A 129 -5.56 5.71 31.25
CA ARG A 129 -5.42 4.62 32.24
C ARG A 129 -4.07 3.90 32.15
N ASN A 130 -3.47 3.85 30.97
CA ASN A 130 -2.14 3.29 30.75
C ASN A 130 -1.00 4.30 31.03
N GLY A 131 -1.30 5.43 31.68
CA GLY A 131 -0.31 6.41 32.12
C GLY A 131 0.03 7.49 31.09
N ARG A 132 -0.71 7.60 29.98
CA ARG A 132 -0.56 8.75 29.07
C ARG A 132 -1.25 9.98 29.64
N GLU A 133 -0.58 11.11 29.63
CA GLU A 133 -1.18 12.38 30.01
C GLU A 133 -1.79 13.08 28.78
N THR A 134 -2.89 13.79 28.98
CA THR A 134 -3.52 14.58 27.91
C THR A 134 -2.74 15.87 27.69
N THR A 135 -2.55 16.23 26.42
CA THR A 135 -2.01 17.54 26.02
C THR A 135 -3.10 18.51 25.59
N VAL A 136 -4.37 18.12 25.71
CA VAL A 136 -5.52 18.96 25.34
C VAL A 136 -5.62 20.11 26.34
N ILE A 137 -5.65 21.34 25.84
CA ILE A 137 -5.70 22.57 26.65
C ILE A 137 -7.04 22.79 27.40
N GLY A 138 -8.02 21.91 27.18
CA GLY A 138 -9.37 21.99 27.76
C GLY A 138 -10.37 22.73 26.87
N LEU A 139 -11.66 22.40 26.99
CA LEU A 139 -12.73 22.97 26.14
C LEU A 139 -12.90 24.48 26.33
N GLU A 140 -12.72 24.97 27.56
CA GLU A 140 -12.81 26.40 27.87
C GLU A 140 -11.67 27.19 27.19
N ALA A 141 -10.45 26.66 27.21
CA ALA A 141 -9.34 27.27 26.49
C ALA A 141 -9.57 27.21 24.97
N VAL A 142 -10.07 26.08 24.45
CA VAL A 142 -10.43 25.92 23.02
C VAL A 142 -11.47 26.95 22.57
N ALA A 143 -12.54 27.16 23.35
CA ALA A 143 -13.59 28.13 23.05
C ALA A 143 -13.07 29.57 23.01
N ASN A 144 -12.02 29.86 23.77
CA ASN A 144 -11.39 31.17 23.85
C ASN A 144 -10.17 31.31 22.92
N ILE A 145 -9.86 30.32 22.07
CA ILE A 145 -8.79 30.45 21.09
C ILE A 145 -9.13 31.58 20.13
N ARG A 146 -8.29 32.61 20.12
CA ARG A 146 -8.29 33.64 19.08
C ARG A 146 -7.30 33.23 18.01
N TYR A 147 -7.76 33.19 16.77
CA TYR A 147 -6.88 32.92 15.65
C TYR A 147 -7.29 33.73 14.42
N HIS A 148 -6.34 33.93 13.53
CA HIS A 148 -6.64 34.42 12.20
C HIS A 148 -6.01 33.49 11.16
N THR A 149 -6.62 33.45 9.98
CA THR A 149 -6.18 32.55 8.90
C THR A 149 -5.75 33.34 7.69
N THR A 150 -4.58 33.01 7.16
CA THR A 150 -4.07 33.58 5.92
C THR A 150 -3.90 32.49 4.87
N ARG A 151 -4.47 32.69 3.67
CA ARG A 151 -4.27 31.83 2.51
C ARG A 151 -4.27 32.65 1.22
N ASN A 152 -3.08 32.96 0.72
CA ASN A 152 -2.87 33.79 -0.48
C ASN A 152 -1.49 33.47 -1.10
N GLU A 153 -1.06 34.22 -2.12
CA GLU A 153 0.24 33.98 -2.78
C GLU A 153 1.46 34.08 -1.84
N ASP A 154 1.34 34.79 -0.72
CA ASP A 154 2.41 34.90 0.27
C ASP A 154 2.57 33.62 1.10
N THR A 155 1.52 32.79 1.19
CA THR A 155 1.58 31.46 1.79
C THR A 155 1.96 30.36 0.80
N ARG A 156 2.30 30.68 -0.46
CA ARG A 156 2.72 29.67 -1.44
C ARG A 156 4.05 29.03 -1.04
N CYS A 157 4.08 27.69 -1.06
CA CYS A 157 5.29 26.90 -0.85
C CYS A 157 6.04 26.76 -2.18
N TYR A 158 7.37 26.88 -2.18
CA TYR A 158 8.22 26.74 -3.38
C TYR A 158 9.30 25.66 -3.21
N PHE A 159 9.15 24.77 -2.22
CA PHE A 159 10.13 23.72 -1.95
C PHE A 159 10.16 22.61 -3.02
N CYS A 160 9.14 22.54 -3.87
CA CYS A 160 9.08 21.64 -5.02
C CYS A 160 8.27 22.25 -6.15
N LYS A 161 8.25 21.59 -7.32
CA LYS A 161 7.57 22.09 -8.53
C LYS A 161 6.05 22.22 -8.41
N ASN A 162 5.43 21.61 -7.39
CA ASN A 162 3.97 21.67 -7.20
C ASN A 162 3.50 23.05 -6.74
N ASN A 163 4.40 23.86 -6.18
CA ASN A 163 4.14 25.23 -5.76
C ASN A 163 2.82 25.41 -4.98
N CYS A 164 2.53 24.56 -4.00
CA CYS A 164 1.19 24.49 -3.37
C CYS A 164 0.87 25.71 -2.50
N LEU A 165 -0.40 26.12 -2.45
CA LEU A 165 -0.91 27.12 -1.51
C LEU A 165 -1.12 26.49 -0.12
N ARG A 166 -0.54 27.11 0.92
CA ARG A 166 -0.68 26.70 2.33
C ARG A 166 -1.70 27.58 3.03
N THR A 167 -2.30 27.08 4.11
CA THR A 167 -3.11 27.91 5.02
C THR A 167 -2.32 28.11 6.30
N PHE A 168 -2.06 29.35 6.66
CA PHE A 168 -1.46 29.70 7.95
C PHE A 168 -2.59 30.02 8.92
N ILE A 169 -2.52 29.45 10.11
CA ILE A 169 -3.44 29.69 11.22
C ILE A 169 -2.59 30.22 12.36
N ASP A 170 -2.75 31.50 12.66
CA ASP A 170 -1.97 32.20 13.68
C ASP A 170 -2.81 32.33 14.93
N VAL A 171 -2.38 31.63 15.98
CA VAL A 171 -3.14 31.41 17.20
C VAL A 171 -2.54 32.26 18.32
N ASP A 172 -3.35 33.11 18.96
CA ASP A 172 -2.94 33.86 20.14
C ASP A 172 -2.78 32.91 21.33
N VAL A 173 -1.54 32.73 21.80
CA VAL A 173 -1.21 31.87 22.94
C VAL A 173 -1.11 32.66 24.26
N THR A 174 -1.37 33.97 24.23
CA THR A 174 -1.36 34.85 25.43
C THR A 174 -2.72 34.99 26.10
N GLY A 175 -3.78 34.37 25.53
CA GLY A 175 -5.14 34.51 26.04
C GLY A 175 -5.64 35.96 26.02
N GLY A 176 -5.15 36.78 25.08
CA GLY A 176 -5.44 38.21 25.00
C GLY A 176 -4.69 39.11 26.00
N GLN A 177 -3.65 38.61 26.68
CA GLN A 177 -2.84 39.39 27.65
C GLN A 177 -1.53 39.93 27.05
N SER A 178 -1.50 40.31 25.76
CA SER A 178 -0.35 41.03 25.21
C SER A 178 -0.24 42.43 25.85
N PRO A 179 0.93 42.84 26.40
CA PRO A 179 1.08 44.13 27.10
C PRO A 179 0.99 45.36 26.20
N GLU A 180 1.01 45.21 24.87
CA GLU A 180 1.08 46.35 23.95
C GLU A 180 0.17 46.09 22.75
N HIS A 181 -1.12 46.41 22.89
CA HIS A 181 -1.94 47.14 21.92
C HIS A 181 -3.42 47.04 22.27
N ASN A 182 -3.99 48.15 22.76
CA ASN A 182 -5.41 48.43 22.63
C ASN A 182 -5.73 48.57 21.13
N HIS A 183 -6.14 47.49 20.48
CA HIS A 183 -6.80 47.58 19.17
C HIS A 183 -8.19 46.97 19.24
N THR A 184 -9.15 47.80 18.82
CA THR A 184 -10.42 47.39 18.20
C THR A 184 -10.22 46.13 17.36
N LEU A 185 -11.07 45.12 17.60
CA LEU A 185 -11.23 43.94 16.75
C LEU A 185 -11.26 44.38 15.27
N ASP A 186 -10.25 43.96 14.50
CA ASP A 186 -10.27 44.16 13.05
C ASP A 186 -11.35 43.22 12.47
N ALA A 187 -12.09 43.66 11.45
CA ALA A 187 -13.22 42.90 10.88
C ALA A 187 -12.84 41.52 10.27
N ALA A 188 -11.55 41.16 10.28
CA ALA A 188 -11.00 39.90 9.79
C ALA A 188 -10.71 38.87 10.91
N ASP A 189 -10.76 39.27 12.18
CA ASP A 189 -10.54 38.36 13.32
C ASP A 189 -11.83 37.57 13.59
N ARG A 190 -11.78 36.24 13.47
CA ARG A 190 -12.94 35.37 13.72
C ARG A 190 -12.88 34.85 15.16
N VAL A 191 -13.89 35.20 15.95
CA VAL A 191 -14.20 34.59 17.24
C VAL A 191 -15.45 33.74 17.04
N ALA A 192 -15.51 32.52 17.58
CA ALA A 192 -16.75 31.73 17.57
C ALA A 192 -17.86 32.54 18.25
N THR A 193 -19.03 32.66 17.63
CA THR A 193 -20.09 33.51 18.18
C THR A 193 -20.68 32.87 19.44
N GLU A 194 -21.21 33.69 20.37
CA GLU A 194 -21.90 33.18 21.56
C GLU A 194 -23.07 32.24 21.20
N GLU A 195 -23.71 32.45 20.05
CA GLU A 195 -24.76 31.58 19.51
C GLU A 195 -24.20 30.23 19.01
N GLU A 196 -23.09 30.22 18.26
CA GLU A 196 -22.40 28.99 17.83
C GLU A 196 -21.90 28.18 19.06
N ILE A 197 -21.40 28.87 20.09
CA ILE A 197 -20.94 28.25 21.34
C ILE A 197 -22.11 27.72 22.15
N ALA A 198 -23.18 28.50 22.31
CA ALA A 198 -24.38 28.09 23.06
C ALA A 198 -25.08 26.90 22.37
N GLU A 199 -25.11 26.86 21.05
CA GLU A 199 -25.67 25.73 20.29
C GLU A 199 -24.85 24.44 20.49
N VAL A 200 -23.52 24.54 20.50
CA VAL A 200 -22.65 23.36 20.76
C VAL A 200 -22.71 22.94 22.23
N VAL A 201 -22.66 23.89 23.17
CA VAL A 201 -22.65 23.60 24.62
C VAL A 201 -24.00 23.13 25.13
N SER A 202 -25.11 23.65 24.60
CA SER A 202 -26.46 23.19 24.96
C SER A 202 -26.76 21.75 24.52
N ASN A 203 -26.02 21.25 23.52
CA ASN A 203 -26.13 19.87 23.03
C ASN A 203 -25.16 18.90 23.74
N LEU A 204 -24.31 19.38 24.66
CA LEU A 204 -23.39 18.53 25.43
C LEU A 204 -24.04 18.12 26.77
N PRO A 205 -23.97 16.82 27.15
CA PRO A 205 -24.43 16.38 28.46
C PRO A 205 -23.57 17.00 29.57
N SER A 206 -24.20 17.40 30.68
CA SER A 206 -23.50 17.92 31.86
C SER A 206 -22.56 16.86 32.45
N LEU A 207 -21.52 17.29 33.18
CA LEU A 207 -20.61 16.37 33.89
C LEU A 207 -21.34 15.37 34.80
N GLU A 208 -22.47 15.79 35.38
CA GLU A 208 -23.33 14.94 36.20
C GLU A 208 -24.13 13.93 35.36
N GLN A 209 -24.60 14.33 34.16
CA GLN A 209 -25.22 13.42 33.20
C GLN A 209 -24.21 12.41 32.63
N ILE A 210 -22.98 12.84 32.37
CA ILE A 210 -21.88 11.98 31.95
C ILE A 210 -21.56 10.96 33.06
N HIS A 211 -21.41 11.41 34.31
CA HIS A 211 -21.19 10.51 35.44
C HIS A 211 -22.35 9.55 35.71
N ALA A 212 -23.60 9.99 35.50
CA ALA A 212 -24.77 9.14 35.64
C ALA A 212 -24.90 8.08 34.53
N ASN A 213 -24.34 8.35 33.35
CA ASN A 213 -24.31 7.42 32.21
C ASN A 213 -23.04 6.55 32.17
N LEU A 214 -22.06 6.79 33.05
CA LEU A 214 -20.98 5.84 33.25
C LEU A 214 -21.55 4.58 33.91
N PRO A 215 -21.25 3.39 33.38
CA PRO A 215 -21.66 2.16 34.05
C PRO A 215 -21.10 2.15 35.47
N PRO A 216 -21.87 1.66 36.47
CA PRO A 216 -21.34 1.49 37.82
C PRO A 216 -20.07 0.64 37.75
N LEU A 217 -19.14 0.90 38.68
CA LEU A 217 -17.91 0.13 38.87
C LEU A 217 -18.26 -1.33 39.20
N GLU A 218 -18.62 -2.12 38.19
CA GLU A 218 -18.69 -3.57 38.29
C GLU A 218 -17.27 -4.11 38.14
N SER A 219 -16.86 -4.87 39.15
CA SER A 219 -15.71 -5.75 39.09
C SER A 219 -15.74 -6.53 37.79
N GLN A 220 -14.66 -6.43 37.02
CA GLN A 220 -14.40 -7.18 35.79
C GLN A 220 -15.05 -8.57 35.80
N GLY A 221 -16.15 -8.69 35.06
CA GLY A 221 -16.68 -9.97 34.64
C GLY A 221 -15.69 -10.56 33.64
N SER A 222 -14.86 -11.47 34.14
CA SER A 222 -14.04 -12.37 33.33
C SER A 222 -14.94 -13.15 32.37
N CYS A 223 -14.67 -13.09 31.07
CA CYS A 223 -15.05 -14.18 30.19
C CYS A 223 -14.19 -15.40 30.59
N SER A 224 -14.89 -16.43 31.04
CA SER A 224 -14.45 -17.69 31.67
C SER A 224 -13.18 -18.37 31.14
N THR A 225 -12.21 -18.63 32.03
CA THR A 225 -11.61 -19.96 32.27
C THR A 225 -11.40 -20.13 33.78
N GLY A 226 -11.78 -21.30 34.33
CA GLY A 226 -12.11 -21.45 35.75
C GLY A 226 -10.97 -21.78 36.74
N VAL A 227 -11.24 -21.41 38.00
CA VAL A 227 -10.84 -21.99 39.32
C VAL A 227 -9.34 -22.15 39.62
N GLY A 228 -8.73 -21.65 40.70
CA GLY A 228 -9.20 -20.91 41.88
C GLY A 228 -8.06 -20.72 42.91
N HIS A 229 -8.38 -19.98 43.97
CA HIS A 229 -7.70 -19.79 45.27
C HIS A 229 -6.65 -18.67 45.40
N SER A 230 -6.97 -17.80 46.36
CA SER A 230 -6.37 -16.55 46.79
C SER A 230 -5.23 -16.72 47.79
N SER A 231 -4.21 -15.86 47.73
CA SER A 231 -3.47 -15.36 48.90
C SER A 231 -2.80 -14.00 48.59
N PRO A 232 -2.65 -13.06 49.56
CA PRO A 232 -2.31 -11.68 49.26
C PRO A 232 -0.82 -11.34 49.41
N SER A 233 -0.37 -10.48 48.48
CA SER A 233 0.50 -9.31 48.70
C SER A 233 1.98 -9.34 48.30
N ILE A 234 2.41 -8.11 47.96
CA ILE A 234 3.76 -7.51 47.95
C ILE A 234 4.61 -7.77 46.69
N PHE A 235 4.32 -7.06 45.61
CA PHE A 235 5.36 -6.52 44.71
C PHE A 235 4.89 -5.19 44.09
N LYS A 236 5.43 -4.07 44.59
CA LYS A 236 5.41 -2.79 43.88
C LYS A 236 6.49 -2.87 42.79
N ALA A 237 6.11 -3.22 41.57
CA ALA A 237 6.98 -3.05 40.41
C ALA A 237 7.02 -1.55 40.07
N LYS A 238 8.16 -0.92 40.34
CA LYS A 238 8.50 0.39 39.75
C LYS A 238 8.67 0.17 38.25
N VAL A 239 7.77 0.75 37.47
CA VAL A 239 7.98 0.96 36.04
C VAL A 239 8.84 2.23 35.92
N GLU A 240 10.11 2.07 35.58
CA GLU A 240 10.95 3.20 35.18
C GLU A 240 10.62 3.57 33.72
N PRO A 241 10.35 4.86 33.42
CA PRO A 241 10.29 5.31 32.05
C PRO A 241 11.72 5.41 31.49
N LEU A 242 11.97 4.67 30.42
CA LEU A 242 13.15 4.76 29.57
C LEU A 242 13.15 6.10 28.81
N VAL A 243 13.55 7.19 29.49
CA VAL A 243 14.35 8.31 28.93
C VAL A 243 15.04 9.00 30.14
N GLN A 244 16.25 8.56 30.50
CA GLN A 244 17.13 9.33 31.39
C GLN A 244 17.98 10.29 30.57
N ILE A 245 17.67 11.59 30.61
CA ILE A 245 18.68 12.63 30.44
C ILE A 245 19.53 12.58 31.72
N GLN A 246 20.75 12.06 31.63
CA GLN A 246 21.69 12.01 32.75
C GLN A 246 22.04 13.44 33.20
N LEU A 247 21.65 13.81 34.42
CA LEU A 247 22.30 14.85 35.20
C LEU A 247 22.94 14.21 36.43
N ALA A 248 24.25 14.37 36.58
CA ALA A 248 25.03 13.76 37.64
C ALA A 248 24.61 14.30 39.04
N PRO A 249 24.64 13.48 40.11
CA PRO A 249 24.27 13.94 41.45
C PRO A 249 25.36 14.85 42.03
N GLY A 250 25.04 16.13 42.23
CA GLY A 250 25.93 17.12 42.87
C GLY A 250 25.98 18.50 42.19
N SER A 251 25.29 18.72 41.07
CA SER A 251 25.27 20.04 40.43
C SER A 251 24.27 20.99 41.08
N ASN A 252 24.76 21.99 41.83
CA ASN A 252 23.98 23.14 42.31
C ASN A 252 23.60 24.14 41.18
N LYS A 253 23.37 23.67 39.95
CA LYS A 253 22.85 24.53 38.88
C LYS A 253 21.33 24.50 38.93
N VAL A 254 20.77 25.62 39.40
CA VAL A 254 19.36 25.97 39.19
C VAL A 254 19.06 25.77 37.72
N VAL A 255 18.07 24.93 37.41
CA VAL A 255 17.50 24.85 36.07
C VAL A 255 16.85 26.20 35.83
N GLU A 256 17.54 27.10 35.12
CA GLU A 256 16.91 28.27 34.55
C GLU A 256 15.84 27.76 33.58
N LEU A 257 14.57 28.04 33.90
CA LEU A 257 13.49 27.99 32.92
C LEU A 257 13.97 28.78 31.70
N PRO A 258 13.89 28.21 30.49
CA PRO A 258 14.32 28.94 29.30
C PRO A 258 13.54 30.24 29.26
N LYS A 259 14.26 31.38 29.30
CA LYS A 259 13.66 32.68 29.03
C LYS A 259 12.89 32.58 27.72
N PRO A 260 11.68 33.14 27.61
CA PRO A 260 10.95 33.18 26.35
C PRO A 260 11.92 33.73 25.29
N ALA A 261 12.21 32.91 24.28
CA ALA A 261 13.19 33.26 23.27
C ALA A 261 12.78 34.60 22.65
N GLU A 262 13.70 35.56 22.60
CA GLU A 262 13.51 36.79 21.86
C GLU A 262 13.05 36.45 20.44
N PHE A 263 11.93 37.04 20.01
CA PHE A 263 11.38 36.89 18.68
C PHE A 263 12.43 37.33 17.65
N GLN A 264 13.13 36.37 17.06
CA GLN A 264 13.87 36.61 15.84
C GLN A 264 12.87 36.60 14.69
N ALA A 265 12.75 37.74 14.00
CA ALA A 265 11.92 37.87 12.81
C ALA A 265 12.35 36.84 11.76
N ARG A 266 11.65 35.70 11.73
CA ARG A 266 11.80 34.67 10.70
C ARG A 266 11.43 35.32 9.36
N LYS A 267 12.14 34.99 8.28
CA LYS A 267 11.83 35.51 6.92
C LYS A 267 10.50 34.94 6.42
N THR A 268 9.40 35.46 6.94
CA THR A 268 8.05 35.16 6.48
C THR A 268 7.48 36.36 5.74
N LYS A 269 6.75 36.11 4.65
CA LYS A 269 5.97 37.13 3.96
C LYS A 269 4.66 37.45 4.70
N VAL A 270 4.23 36.55 5.60
CA VAL A 270 3.06 36.73 6.44
C VAL A 270 3.53 37.04 7.86
N PRO A 271 3.50 38.30 8.31
CA PRO A 271 3.98 38.67 9.64
C PRO A 271 3.23 37.88 10.72
N LEU A 272 3.96 37.41 11.74
CA LEU A 272 3.39 36.75 12.92
C LEU A 272 3.40 37.77 14.07
N ARG A 273 2.26 38.00 14.74
CA ARG A 273 2.19 39.02 15.82
C ARG A 273 2.86 38.48 17.08
N MET A 274 3.30 39.39 17.96
CA MET A 274 3.96 39.02 19.21
C MET A 274 2.95 38.31 20.14
N GLY A 275 3.29 37.12 20.62
CA GLY A 275 2.37 36.29 21.42
C GLY A 275 1.50 35.33 20.60
N GLU A 276 1.67 35.28 19.28
CA GLU A 276 1.00 34.29 18.42
C GLU A 276 1.93 33.10 18.11
N GLN A 277 1.32 31.93 17.93
CA GLN A 277 1.94 30.72 17.42
C GLN A 277 1.28 30.31 16.10
N ARG A 278 2.10 30.06 15.07
CA ARG A 278 1.62 29.67 13.74
C ARG A 278 1.48 28.15 13.61
N LEU A 279 0.36 27.74 13.04
CA LEU A 279 0.10 26.40 12.53
C LEU A 279 -0.03 26.46 11.00
N ILE A 280 0.64 25.56 10.28
CA ILE A 280 0.64 25.56 8.82
C ILE A 280 -0.08 24.31 8.32
N ILE A 281 -1.25 24.49 7.73
CA ILE A 281 -1.96 23.43 7.03
C ILE A 281 -1.41 23.34 5.61
N ALA A 282 -0.74 22.22 5.33
CA ALA A 282 -0.11 21.93 4.06
C ALA A 282 -0.49 20.55 3.54
N THR A 283 -0.28 20.35 2.24
CA THR A 283 -0.55 19.08 1.55
C THR A 283 0.52 18.01 1.81
N CYS A 284 1.69 18.39 2.34
CA CYS A 284 2.79 17.49 2.68
C CYS A 284 3.60 18.02 3.86
N GLU A 285 4.43 17.15 4.43
CA GLU A 285 5.29 17.40 5.60
C GLU A 285 6.32 18.50 5.33
N LYS A 286 6.81 18.61 4.10
CA LYS A 286 7.73 19.70 3.72
C LYS A 286 7.04 21.06 3.76
N GLY A 287 5.74 21.09 3.49
CA GLY A 287 4.96 22.32 3.43
C GLY A 287 4.54 22.83 4.81
N THR A 288 4.74 22.07 5.88
CA THR A 288 4.32 22.45 7.25
C THR A 288 5.27 23.45 7.91
N VAL A 289 6.37 23.81 7.23
CA VAL A 289 7.36 24.79 7.69
C VAL A 289 7.49 25.94 6.70
N GLU A 290 7.92 27.10 7.20
CA GLU A 290 8.16 28.28 6.38
C GLU A 290 9.59 28.34 5.84
N ASP A 291 10.52 27.83 6.64
CA ASP A 291 11.95 28.00 6.43
C ASP A 291 12.57 26.80 5.69
N LEU A 292 13.57 27.11 4.87
CA LEU A 292 14.27 26.11 4.09
C LEU A 292 15.14 25.19 4.96
N ASP A 293 15.71 25.68 6.06
CA ASP A 293 16.54 24.88 6.95
C ASP A 293 15.68 23.97 7.83
N GLU A 294 14.55 24.45 8.38
CA GLU A 294 13.56 23.59 9.05
C GLU A 294 13.02 22.49 8.10
N MET A 295 12.80 22.82 6.82
CA MET A 295 12.39 21.83 5.82
C MET A 295 13.49 20.79 5.56
N LYS A 296 14.75 21.22 5.54
CA LYS A 296 15.89 20.29 5.41
C LYS A 296 16.01 19.38 6.62
N ASP A 297 15.72 19.87 7.83
CA ASP A 297 15.73 19.05 9.05
C ASP A 297 14.61 18.00 9.03
N ILE A 298 13.37 18.39 8.71
CA ILE A 298 12.27 17.43 8.50
C ILE A 298 12.64 16.39 7.45
N LYS A 299 13.22 16.84 6.33
CA LYS A 299 13.66 15.94 5.27
C LYS A 299 14.78 15.01 5.77
N ALA A 300 15.75 15.51 6.53
CA ALA A 300 16.85 14.72 7.06
C ALA A 300 16.34 13.65 8.02
N ASP A 301 15.35 13.95 8.85
CA ASP A 301 14.74 12.97 9.76
C ASP A 301 13.94 11.91 9.00
N ILE A 302 13.15 12.31 8.00
CA ILE A 302 12.49 11.35 7.09
C ILE A 302 13.52 10.46 6.38
N ASP A 303 14.59 11.05 5.85
CA ASP A 303 15.64 10.33 5.14
C ASP A 303 16.37 9.34 6.08
N LYS A 304 16.62 9.70 7.35
CA LYS A 304 17.16 8.77 8.36
C LYS A 304 16.21 7.58 8.59
N VAL A 305 14.91 7.84 8.76
CA VAL A 305 13.91 6.77 8.94
C VAL A 305 13.91 5.84 7.72
N LYS A 306 13.91 6.40 6.51
CA LYS A 306 13.93 5.63 5.25
C LYS A 306 15.19 4.78 5.07
N VAL A 307 16.35 5.26 5.52
CA VAL A 307 17.61 4.49 5.47
C VAL A 307 17.56 3.27 6.38
N VAL A 308 17.00 3.42 7.59
CA VAL A 308 16.83 2.31 8.54
C VAL A 308 15.71 1.35 8.13
N ASN A 309 14.80 1.80 7.27
CA ASN A 309 13.61 1.09 6.84
C ASN A 309 13.58 0.95 5.32
N PRO A 310 14.29 -0.03 4.75
CA PRO A 310 14.36 -0.17 3.30
C PRO A 310 12.98 -0.49 2.72
N ASN A 311 12.64 0.22 1.64
CA ASN A 311 11.48 -0.09 0.80
C ASN A 311 11.98 -0.86 -0.44
N TYR A 312 11.93 -2.19 -0.38
CA TYR A 312 12.36 -3.05 -1.48
C TYR A 312 11.48 -2.93 -2.73
N VAL A 313 10.29 -2.37 -2.63
CA VAL A 313 9.46 -2.02 -3.80
C VAL A 313 10.11 -0.87 -4.58
N ASP A 314 10.52 0.20 -3.90
CA ASP A 314 11.22 1.35 -4.52
C ASP A 314 12.62 0.96 -5.00
N ILE A 315 13.37 0.20 -4.20
CA ILE A 315 14.71 -0.29 -4.56
C ILE A 315 14.60 -1.14 -5.85
N ALA A 316 13.68 -2.11 -5.90
CA ALA A 316 13.44 -2.90 -7.11
C ALA A 316 13.05 -2.02 -8.30
N ALA A 317 12.12 -1.08 -8.10
CA ALA A 317 11.63 -0.17 -9.14
C ALA A 317 12.72 0.70 -9.78
N ARG A 318 13.86 0.87 -9.11
CA ARG A 318 15.01 1.65 -9.57
C ARG A 318 16.11 0.75 -10.10
N ASP A 319 16.45 -0.29 -9.37
CA ASP A 319 17.66 -1.10 -9.59
C ASP A 319 17.54 -1.98 -10.83
N VAL A 320 16.34 -2.49 -11.15
CA VAL A 320 16.12 -3.30 -12.35
C VAL A 320 16.39 -2.54 -13.65
N PHE A 321 16.33 -1.21 -13.62
CA PHE A 321 16.61 -0.34 -14.77
C PHE A 321 18.04 0.20 -14.78
N ARG A 322 18.86 -0.09 -13.75
CA ARG A 322 20.27 0.32 -13.73
C ARG A 322 21.05 -0.55 -14.71
N HIS A 323 22.01 0.08 -15.37
CA HIS A 323 22.95 -0.62 -16.22
C HIS A 323 24.10 -1.14 -15.38
N HIS A 324 24.45 -2.40 -15.60
CA HIS A 324 25.60 -3.05 -15.03
C HIS A 324 26.59 -3.36 -16.16
N ASP A 325 27.87 -3.35 -15.84
CA ASP A 325 28.90 -3.78 -16.80
C ASP A 325 28.77 -5.27 -17.03
N VAL A 326 28.59 -5.66 -18.29
CA VAL A 326 28.47 -7.05 -18.70
C VAL A 326 29.56 -7.41 -19.70
N GLU A 327 29.85 -8.71 -19.80
CA GLU A 327 30.76 -9.22 -20.81
C GLU A 327 30.22 -8.94 -22.22
N VAL A 328 31.05 -8.33 -23.07
CA VAL A 328 30.71 -8.10 -24.48
C VAL A 328 31.01 -9.37 -25.26
N VAL A 329 29.95 -10.04 -25.72
CA VAL A 329 30.02 -11.31 -26.45
C VAL A 329 29.79 -11.16 -27.96
N SER A 330 29.66 -9.90 -28.42
CA SER A 330 29.52 -9.53 -29.82
C SER A 330 30.63 -10.11 -30.68
N ASP A 331 30.28 -10.59 -31.88
CA ASP A 331 31.26 -11.00 -32.87
C ASP A 331 32.11 -9.79 -33.33
N ALA A 332 33.30 -10.06 -33.87
CA ALA A 332 34.07 -9.05 -34.58
C ALA A 332 33.34 -8.63 -35.87
N ILE A 333 33.41 -7.34 -36.22
CA ILE A 333 32.80 -6.81 -37.45
C ILE A 333 33.43 -7.52 -38.66
N PRO A 334 32.64 -8.19 -39.52
CA PRO A 334 33.15 -8.89 -40.68
C PRO A 334 33.93 -7.96 -41.63
N ALA A 335 35.04 -8.44 -42.17
CA ALA A 335 35.81 -7.68 -43.15
C ALA A 335 35.00 -7.46 -44.44
N THR A 336 34.89 -6.21 -44.87
CA THR A 336 34.10 -5.80 -46.05
C THR A 336 34.94 -5.54 -47.31
N ARG A 337 36.26 -5.78 -47.26
CA ARG A 337 37.20 -5.57 -48.38
C ARG A 337 37.57 -6.90 -49.06
N GLY A 338 37.18 -7.10 -50.31
CA GLY A 338 37.48 -8.29 -51.11
C GLY A 338 36.56 -8.50 -52.33
N LEU A 339 37.03 -9.19 -53.37
CA LEU A 339 36.30 -9.38 -54.65
C LEU A 339 35.08 -10.32 -54.56
N PHE A 340 34.97 -11.17 -53.52
CA PHE A 340 33.95 -12.22 -53.39
C PHE A 340 33.06 -12.10 -52.14
N ILE A 341 32.83 -10.88 -51.64
CA ILE A 341 32.04 -10.67 -50.41
C ILE A 341 30.54 -10.61 -50.72
N SER A 342 29.75 -11.44 -50.04
CA SER A 342 28.29 -11.49 -50.22
C SER A 342 27.61 -10.20 -49.73
N LYS A 343 26.46 -9.86 -50.35
CA LYS A 343 25.63 -8.72 -49.94
C LYS A 343 25.22 -8.82 -48.47
N ALA A 344 24.86 -10.01 -48.00
CA ALA A 344 24.50 -10.29 -46.62
C ALA A 344 25.64 -9.98 -45.63
N THR A 345 26.90 -10.24 -46.00
CA THR A 345 28.06 -9.92 -45.15
C THR A 345 28.26 -8.41 -45.03
N LYS A 346 28.09 -7.66 -46.12
CA LYS A 346 28.16 -6.18 -46.10
C LYS A 346 27.03 -5.57 -45.27
N GLU A 347 25.83 -6.11 -45.40
CA GLU A 347 24.65 -5.67 -44.64
C GLU A 347 24.83 -5.94 -43.13
N ARG A 348 25.27 -7.15 -42.77
CA ARG A 348 25.62 -7.49 -41.38
C ARG A 348 26.68 -6.54 -40.81
N ALA A 349 27.77 -6.29 -41.54
CA ALA A 349 28.82 -5.39 -41.08
C ALA A 349 28.29 -3.97 -40.81
N SER A 350 27.45 -3.44 -41.71
CA SER A 350 26.79 -2.14 -41.53
C SER A 350 25.88 -2.10 -40.29
N GLN A 351 25.10 -3.16 -40.07
CA GLN A 351 24.25 -3.29 -38.88
C GLN A 351 25.08 -3.34 -37.58
N MET A 352 26.18 -4.10 -37.59
CA MET A 352 27.11 -4.20 -36.46
C MET A 352 27.79 -2.87 -36.14
N GLU A 353 28.26 -2.14 -37.16
CA GLU A 353 28.86 -0.81 -37.00
C GLU A 353 27.87 0.18 -36.37
N ARG A 354 26.57 0.07 -36.71
CA ARG A 354 25.51 0.93 -36.17
C ARG A 354 25.14 0.63 -34.72
N ARG A 355 25.47 -0.55 -34.16
CA ARG A 355 25.08 -0.94 -32.80
C ARG A 355 25.48 0.08 -31.74
N ARG A 356 26.68 0.67 -31.86
CA ARG A 356 27.20 1.67 -30.92
C ARG A 356 26.30 2.90 -30.78
N ASP A 357 25.68 3.30 -31.89
CA ASP A 357 24.88 4.52 -32.00
C ASP A 357 23.37 4.20 -32.07
N PHE A 358 23.00 2.92 -32.09
CA PHE A 358 21.62 2.44 -32.12
C PHE A 358 20.92 2.70 -30.80
N ARG A 359 19.69 3.23 -30.84
CA ARG A 359 18.94 3.72 -29.67
C ARG A 359 17.59 3.06 -29.60
N VAL A 360 17.32 2.38 -28.49
CA VAL A 360 16.09 1.61 -28.24
C VAL A 360 15.32 2.27 -27.12
N GLY A 361 14.06 2.62 -27.38
CA GLY A 361 13.10 3.03 -26.36
C GLY A 361 12.37 1.83 -25.77
N ILE A 362 12.32 1.67 -24.45
CA ILE A 362 11.60 0.60 -23.77
C ILE A 362 10.57 1.23 -22.82
N PRO A 363 9.27 0.95 -22.98
CA PRO A 363 8.27 1.44 -22.03
C PRO A 363 8.51 0.88 -20.61
N ARG A 364 8.66 1.79 -19.62
CA ARG A 364 8.77 1.49 -18.18
C ARG A 364 7.39 1.16 -17.60
N LEU A 365 6.85 -0.01 -17.92
CA LEU A 365 5.59 -0.50 -17.35
C LEU A 365 5.53 -2.03 -17.35
N LEU A 366 4.48 -2.58 -16.71
CA LEU A 366 4.15 -4.01 -16.78
C LEU A 366 5.35 -4.88 -16.34
N ASN A 367 5.63 -5.96 -17.06
CA ASN A 367 6.70 -6.90 -16.73
C ASN A 367 8.11 -6.36 -17.02
N THR A 368 8.24 -5.14 -17.58
CA THR A 368 9.56 -4.49 -17.69
C THR A 368 10.18 -4.24 -16.31
N TYR A 369 9.34 -4.07 -15.26
CA TYR A 369 9.79 -4.02 -13.86
C TYR A 369 10.42 -5.32 -13.35
N THR A 370 10.35 -6.41 -14.11
CA THR A 370 11.09 -7.66 -13.84
C THR A 370 12.20 -7.88 -14.85
N TYR A 371 11.94 -7.66 -16.13
CA TYR A 371 12.84 -8.10 -17.21
C TYR A 371 13.75 -7.02 -17.78
N ALA A 372 13.72 -5.79 -17.25
CA ALA A 372 14.70 -4.77 -17.61
C ALA A 372 16.18 -5.24 -17.47
N PRO A 373 16.59 -5.99 -16.42
CA PRO A 373 17.96 -6.49 -16.30
C PRO A 373 18.34 -7.44 -17.43
N PHE A 374 17.40 -8.30 -17.85
CA PHE A 374 17.59 -9.22 -18.98
C PHE A 374 17.89 -8.44 -20.28
N PHE A 375 17.05 -7.44 -20.61
CA PHE A 375 17.25 -6.65 -21.82
C PHE A 375 18.49 -5.77 -21.75
N ASN A 376 18.77 -5.19 -20.58
CA ASN A 376 19.98 -4.40 -20.35
C ASN A 376 21.24 -5.25 -20.60
N GLY A 377 21.32 -6.45 -20.02
CA GLY A 377 22.41 -7.38 -20.24
C GLY A 377 22.52 -7.84 -21.69
N TYR A 378 21.40 -8.24 -22.30
CA TYR A 378 21.35 -8.67 -23.69
C TYR A 378 21.89 -7.59 -24.65
N PHE A 379 21.35 -6.37 -24.60
CA PHE A 379 21.78 -5.29 -25.50
C PHE A 379 23.22 -4.83 -25.24
N ALA A 380 23.61 -4.69 -23.98
CA ALA A 380 24.97 -4.30 -23.64
C ALA A 380 26.00 -5.35 -24.09
N SER A 381 25.69 -6.64 -23.96
CA SER A 381 26.56 -7.73 -24.43
C SER A 381 26.78 -7.74 -25.95
N LEU A 382 25.83 -7.19 -26.72
CA LEU A 382 25.92 -7.00 -28.17
C LEU A 382 26.66 -5.72 -28.59
N GLY A 383 27.11 -4.91 -27.62
CA GLY A 383 27.86 -3.67 -27.85
C GLY A 383 27.01 -2.41 -27.95
N LEU A 384 25.72 -2.45 -27.59
CA LEU A 384 24.93 -1.23 -27.43
C LEU A 384 25.37 -0.53 -26.14
N LYS A 385 25.60 0.79 -26.21
CA LYS A 385 25.91 1.58 -25.02
C LYS A 385 24.68 1.68 -24.11
N SER A 386 24.89 1.62 -22.80
CA SER A 386 23.85 1.80 -21.78
C SER A 386 23.02 3.07 -21.99
N GLU A 387 23.67 4.20 -22.29
CA GLU A 387 23.03 5.48 -22.59
C GLU A 387 22.08 5.49 -23.80
N ASN A 388 22.06 4.41 -24.59
CA ASN A 388 21.21 4.24 -25.75
C ASN A 388 20.02 3.28 -25.51
N ILE A 389 19.92 2.69 -24.31
CA ILE A 389 18.75 1.93 -23.86
C ILE A 389 17.90 2.88 -23.01
N ILE A 390 16.80 3.37 -23.57
CA ILE A 390 16.05 4.50 -23.02
C ILE A 390 14.71 4.03 -22.48
N TYR A 391 14.51 4.16 -21.19
CA TYR A 391 13.21 3.91 -20.57
C TYR A 391 12.31 5.15 -20.61
N SER A 392 11.00 4.95 -20.69
CA SER A 392 10.06 6.04 -20.39
C SER A 392 10.14 6.43 -18.91
N ASP A 393 9.63 7.62 -18.61
CA ASP A 393 9.56 8.12 -17.22
C ASP A 393 8.60 7.28 -16.36
N TYR A 394 8.72 7.40 -15.03
CA TYR A 394 7.76 6.83 -14.09
C TYR A 394 6.35 7.34 -14.37
N THR A 395 5.33 6.53 -14.09
CA THR A 395 3.95 6.97 -14.24
C THR A 395 3.68 8.19 -13.34
N THR A 396 3.18 9.27 -13.93
CA THR A 396 2.65 10.43 -13.20
C THR A 396 1.28 10.81 -13.76
N PRO A 397 0.45 11.55 -13.00
CA PRO A 397 -0.80 12.08 -13.53
C PRO A 397 -0.62 12.91 -14.80
N GLU A 398 0.49 13.64 -14.92
CA GLU A 398 0.83 14.45 -16.10
C GLU A 398 1.17 13.57 -17.30
N LEU A 399 1.98 12.52 -17.10
CA LEU A 399 2.30 11.53 -18.13
C LEU A 399 1.01 10.87 -18.63
N TYR A 400 0.15 10.41 -17.71
CA TYR A 400 -1.12 9.79 -18.06
C TYR A 400 -2.03 10.74 -18.85
N ARG A 401 -2.27 11.96 -18.36
CA ARG A 401 -3.11 12.97 -19.06
C ARG A 401 -2.58 13.29 -20.46
N ALA A 402 -1.26 13.34 -20.65
CA ALA A 402 -0.65 13.62 -21.94
C ALA A 402 -0.90 12.52 -22.98
N GLY A 403 -1.02 11.26 -22.56
CA GLY A 403 -1.23 10.12 -23.46
C GLY A 403 -2.64 9.54 -23.50
N ALA A 404 -3.50 9.85 -22.53
CA ALA A 404 -4.80 9.20 -22.34
C ALA A 404 -5.81 9.43 -23.49
N SER A 405 -5.61 10.47 -24.32
CA SER A 405 -6.53 10.82 -25.40
C SER A 405 -6.55 9.86 -26.59
N ARG A 406 -5.61 8.91 -26.68
CA ARG A 406 -5.45 8.00 -27.82
C ARG A 406 -6.09 6.61 -27.63
N GLY A 407 -6.82 6.37 -26.53
CA GLY A 407 -7.44 5.07 -26.21
C GLY A 407 -8.93 4.97 -26.58
N ALA A 408 -9.33 3.89 -27.26
CA ALA A 408 -10.74 3.56 -27.55
C ALA A 408 -11.30 2.40 -26.68
N ILE A 409 -10.42 1.66 -26.00
CA ILE A 409 -10.76 0.51 -25.14
C ILE A 409 -10.32 0.88 -23.71
N ASP A 410 -11.12 0.53 -22.72
CA ASP A 410 -10.84 0.79 -21.30
C ASP A 410 -10.46 -0.51 -20.55
N PRO A 411 -9.19 -0.98 -20.68
CA PRO A 411 -8.67 -2.15 -19.97
C PRO A 411 -8.37 -1.83 -18.50
N CYS A 412 -7.67 -2.72 -17.79
CA CYS A 412 -7.18 -2.41 -16.45
C CYS A 412 -6.21 -1.23 -16.45
N TYR A 413 -6.15 -0.50 -15.33
CA TYR A 413 -5.35 0.72 -15.20
C TYR A 413 -3.87 0.55 -15.65
N PRO A 414 -3.13 -0.51 -15.27
CA PRO A 414 -1.75 -0.75 -15.73
C PRO A 414 -1.59 -0.96 -17.23
N SER A 415 -2.60 -1.52 -17.91
CA SER A 415 -2.60 -1.69 -19.37
C SER A 415 -2.93 -0.37 -20.07
N LYS A 416 -3.89 0.39 -19.51
CA LYS A 416 -4.34 1.69 -20.00
C LYS A 416 -3.20 2.71 -20.11
N ILE A 417 -2.30 2.73 -19.12
CA ILE A 417 -1.14 3.64 -19.13
C ILE A 417 -0.10 3.31 -20.22
N GLY A 418 -0.16 2.14 -20.86
CA GLY A 418 0.78 1.75 -21.93
C GLY A 418 0.85 2.75 -23.08
N ILE A 419 -0.30 3.33 -23.45
CA ILE A 419 -0.38 4.38 -24.46
C ILE A 419 0.43 5.60 -24.01
N ALA A 420 0.33 5.97 -22.74
CA ALA A 420 0.98 7.14 -22.18
C ALA A 420 2.49 6.96 -22.05
N HIS A 421 2.98 5.77 -21.75
CA HIS A 421 4.42 5.47 -21.76
C HIS A 421 5.03 5.49 -23.17
N VAL A 422 4.32 4.96 -24.18
CA VAL A 422 4.79 5.06 -25.59
C VAL A 422 4.71 6.50 -26.08
N TYR A 423 3.66 7.24 -25.72
CA TYR A 423 3.59 8.68 -25.97
C TYR A 423 4.77 9.43 -25.35
N ASN A 424 5.16 9.13 -24.10
CA ASN A 424 6.34 9.71 -23.46
C ASN A 424 7.64 9.44 -24.25
N LEU A 425 7.84 8.20 -24.74
CA LEU A 425 8.99 7.88 -25.59
C LEU A 425 9.00 8.72 -26.87
N LEU A 426 7.87 8.87 -27.53
CA LEU A 426 7.74 9.63 -28.78
C LEU A 426 7.87 11.15 -28.54
N ALA A 427 6.99 11.72 -27.73
CA ALA A 427 6.85 13.16 -27.56
C ALA A 427 7.94 13.78 -26.67
N THR A 428 8.61 12.99 -25.82
CA THR A 428 9.64 13.49 -24.90
C THR A 428 11.04 12.97 -25.22
N LYS A 429 11.21 11.65 -25.38
CA LYS A 429 12.56 11.07 -25.54
C LYS A 429 13.07 11.19 -26.97
N HIS A 430 12.25 10.82 -27.96
CA HIS A 430 12.62 10.84 -29.38
C HIS A 430 12.84 12.28 -29.88
N VAL A 431 11.99 13.23 -29.50
CA VAL A 431 12.15 14.66 -29.85
C VAL A 431 13.50 15.22 -29.36
N LYS A 432 13.98 14.81 -28.17
CA LYS A 432 15.27 15.26 -27.63
C LYS A 432 16.46 14.63 -28.34
N LYS A 433 16.40 13.32 -28.57
CA LYS A 433 17.41 12.57 -29.32
C LYS A 433 16.67 11.43 -30.03
N PRO A 434 16.82 11.26 -31.35
CA PRO A 434 16.08 10.26 -32.10
C PRO A 434 16.27 8.84 -31.57
N LEU A 435 15.17 8.13 -31.40
CA LEU A 435 15.12 6.68 -31.18
C LEU A 435 15.09 5.98 -32.53
N HIS A 436 15.73 4.83 -32.62
CA HIS A 436 15.72 3.98 -33.83
C HIS A 436 14.67 2.88 -33.74
N ALA A 437 14.40 2.38 -32.53
CA ALA A 437 13.36 1.39 -32.28
C ALA A 437 12.65 1.67 -30.96
N ILE A 438 11.38 1.24 -30.86
CA ILE A 438 10.68 1.06 -29.60
C ILE A 438 10.49 -0.44 -29.40
N TRP A 439 11.04 -0.97 -28.32
CA TRP A 439 10.94 -2.36 -27.92
C TRP A 439 9.89 -2.51 -26.82
N PHE A 440 8.77 -3.12 -27.16
CA PHE A 440 7.68 -3.38 -26.24
C PHE A 440 7.13 -4.81 -26.47
N PRO A 441 7.84 -5.85 -25.99
CA PRO A 441 7.48 -7.23 -26.28
C PRO A 441 6.20 -7.68 -25.55
N MET A 442 5.51 -8.63 -26.18
CA MET A 442 4.35 -9.32 -25.61
C MET A 442 4.82 -10.56 -24.84
N TYR A 443 4.72 -10.54 -23.51
CA TYR A 443 5.11 -11.70 -22.71
C TYR A 443 3.97 -12.73 -22.66
N ASP A 444 4.18 -13.92 -23.21
CA ASP A 444 3.21 -15.03 -23.11
C ASP A 444 3.47 -15.86 -21.86
N VAL A 445 4.73 -16.27 -21.67
CA VAL A 445 5.16 -17.11 -20.54
C VAL A 445 6.24 -16.38 -19.75
N LEU A 446 6.01 -16.28 -18.44
CA LEU A 446 6.90 -15.62 -17.49
C LEU A 446 7.77 -16.64 -16.76
N HIS A 447 8.99 -16.22 -16.41
CA HIS A 447 9.85 -16.97 -15.51
C HIS A 447 9.23 -17.13 -14.12
N SER A 448 9.29 -18.32 -13.53
CA SER A 448 8.83 -18.61 -12.16
C SER A 448 9.68 -19.68 -11.48
N HIS A 449 9.97 -19.47 -10.19
CA HIS A 449 10.63 -20.42 -9.30
C HIS A 449 9.66 -21.38 -8.59
N LEU A 450 8.35 -21.11 -8.63
CA LEU A 450 7.34 -21.97 -8.00
C LEU A 450 7.22 -23.33 -8.71
N VAL A 451 6.91 -24.36 -7.94
CA VAL A 451 6.87 -25.76 -8.40
C VAL A 451 5.45 -26.28 -8.52
N ASN A 452 5.30 -27.43 -9.22
CA ASN A 452 4.04 -28.13 -9.46
C ASN A 452 2.97 -27.31 -10.21
N LEU A 453 3.32 -26.18 -10.82
CA LEU A 453 2.38 -25.31 -11.53
C LEU A 453 1.75 -26.00 -12.75
N THR A 454 0.52 -25.58 -13.09
CA THR A 454 -0.13 -25.99 -14.35
C THR A 454 0.41 -25.18 -15.54
N GLY A 455 0.89 -23.96 -15.28
CA GLY A 455 1.50 -23.08 -16.27
C GLY A 455 2.07 -21.82 -15.62
N SER A 456 2.85 -21.06 -16.39
CA SER A 456 3.48 -19.81 -15.96
C SER A 456 3.15 -18.65 -16.91
N ASN A 457 1.92 -18.62 -17.43
CA ASN A 457 1.49 -17.61 -18.39
C ASN A 457 1.34 -16.24 -17.73
N ALA A 458 1.57 -15.19 -18.52
CA ALA A 458 1.25 -13.82 -18.15
C ALA A 458 -0.28 -13.57 -18.20
N CYS A 459 -0.70 -12.42 -17.67
CA CYS A 459 -2.07 -11.96 -17.87
C CYS A 459 -2.31 -11.64 -19.36
N PRO A 460 -3.33 -12.21 -20.03
CA PRO A 460 -3.61 -11.94 -21.45
C PRO A 460 -3.77 -10.45 -21.79
N THR A 461 -4.36 -9.65 -20.89
CA THR A 461 -4.46 -8.19 -21.07
C THR A 461 -3.08 -7.54 -21.09
N VAL A 462 -2.18 -7.97 -20.20
CA VAL A 462 -0.79 -7.49 -20.15
C VAL A 462 -0.05 -7.94 -21.41
N THR A 463 -0.20 -9.21 -21.82
CA THR A 463 0.38 -9.78 -23.04
C THR A 463 -0.04 -9.01 -24.30
N ALA A 464 -1.32 -8.67 -24.44
CA ALA A 464 -1.86 -7.98 -25.62
C ALA A 464 -1.71 -6.45 -25.58
N THR A 465 -1.22 -5.88 -24.47
CA THR A 465 -1.06 -4.42 -24.34
C THR A 465 -0.17 -3.82 -25.42
N PRO A 466 1.00 -4.39 -25.76
CA PRO A 466 1.86 -3.82 -26.80
C PRO A 466 1.19 -3.69 -28.16
N GLU A 467 0.43 -4.70 -28.59
CA GLU A 467 -0.29 -4.67 -29.86
C GLU A 467 -1.46 -3.66 -29.81
N THR A 468 -2.18 -3.59 -28.68
CA THR A 468 -3.25 -2.62 -28.48
C THR A 468 -2.72 -1.19 -28.50
N VAL A 469 -1.56 -0.95 -27.90
CA VAL A 469 -0.88 0.35 -27.91
C VAL A 469 -0.42 0.68 -29.32
N LYS A 470 0.19 -0.27 -30.05
CA LYS A 470 0.58 -0.07 -31.46
C LYS A 470 -0.59 0.38 -32.30
N ALA A 471 -1.73 -0.28 -32.19
CA ALA A 471 -2.95 0.08 -32.91
C ALA A 471 -3.41 1.52 -32.60
N ALA A 472 -3.26 2.00 -31.36
CA ALA A 472 -3.58 3.38 -30.98
C ALA A 472 -2.69 4.44 -31.67
N PHE A 473 -1.49 4.06 -32.10
CA PHE A 473 -0.54 4.93 -32.80
C PHE A 473 -0.47 4.68 -34.31
N THR A 474 -1.25 3.74 -34.86
CA THR A 474 -1.29 3.43 -36.30
C THR A 474 -2.68 3.53 -36.92
N LYS A 475 -3.76 3.63 -36.12
CA LYS A 475 -5.15 3.66 -36.60
C LYS A 475 -5.48 4.84 -37.52
N GLU A 476 -5.05 6.04 -37.15
CA GLU A 476 -5.34 7.27 -37.92
C GLU A 476 -4.20 7.61 -38.88
N SER A 477 -2.96 7.51 -38.40
CA SER A 477 -1.74 7.61 -39.19
C SER A 477 -0.66 6.75 -38.52
N ASP A 478 0.33 6.29 -39.28
CA ASP A 478 1.43 5.49 -38.74
C ASP A 478 2.52 6.40 -38.17
N ILE A 479 2.34 6.77 -36.90
CA ILE A 479 3.22 7.69 -36.18
C ILE A 479 4.64 7.12 -36.06
N PHE A 480 4.80 5.79 -36.02
CA PHE A 480 6.12 5.18 -35.92
C PHE A 480 6.90 5.34 -37.23
N SER A 481 6.27 5.04 -38.36
CA SER A 481 6.85 5.22 -39.69
C SER A 481 7.16 6.69 -39.98
N GLU A 482 6.27 7.61 -39.63
CA GLU A 482 6.47 9.06 -39.78
C GLU A 482 7.71 9.58 -39.02
N ASN A 483 8.03 8.95 -37.88
CA ASN A 483 9.18 9.32 -37.05
C ASN A 483 10.43 8.44 -37.32
N ASN A 484 10.41 7.58 -38.35
CA ASN A 484 11.48 6.62 -38.64
C ASN A 484 11.84 5.70 -37.46
N ILE A 485 10.83 5.27 -36.70
CA ILE A 485 10.98 4.38 -35.55
C ILE A 485 10.48 2.99 -35.90
N LEU A 486 11.29 1.97 -35.65
CA LEU A 486 10.83 0.58 -35.71
C LEU A 486 10.11 0.20 -34.41
N TYR A 487 8.79 0.00 -34.45
CA TYR A 487 8.04 -0.54 -33.31
C TYR A 487 8.14 -2.07 -33.31
N MET A 488 8.63 -2.65 -32.22
CA MET A 488 8.91 -4.07 -32.08
C MET A 488 8.20 -4.66 -30.86
N ASP A 489 7.27 -5.57 -31.13
CA ASP A 489 6.41 -6.20 -30.16
C ASP A 489 6.32 -7.73 -30.34
N PRO A 490 7.45 -8.46 -30.40
CA PRO A 490 7.40 -9.91 -30.55
C PRO A 490 6.82 -10.58 -29.31
N ILE A 491 6.33 -11.80 -29.50
CA ILE A 491 5.94 -12.68 -28.38
C ILE A 491 7.20 -13.30 -27.77
N LEU A 492 7.29 -13.28 -26.43
CA LEU A 492 8.38 -13.86 -25.67
C LEU A 492 7.91 -14.92 -24.67
N ASN A 493 8.67 -16.01 -24.60
CA ASN A 493 8.66 -16.98 -23.52
C ASN A 493 9.97 -16.83 -22.72
N LEU A 494 9.86 -16.48 -21.44
CA LEU A 494 11.01 -16.30 -20.54
C LEU A 494 11.23 -17.47 -19.58
N GLN A 495 10.41 -18.51 -19.65
CA GLN A 495 10.60 -19.75 -18.90
C GLN A 495 11.47 -20.74 -19.69
N ASP A 496 11.30 -20.82 -21.01
CA ASP A 496 12.10 -21.66 -21.91
C ASP A 496 13.14 -20.80 -22.64
N GLU A 497 14.40 -20.89 -22.19
CA GLU A 497 15.50 -20.09 -22.74
C GLU A 497 15.76 -20.36 -24.24
N LYS A 498 15.48 -21.56 -24.73
CA LYS A 498 15.69 -21.89 -26.16
C LYS A 498 14.63 -21.25 -27.03
N ILE A 499 13.36 -21.28 -26.59
CA ILE A 499 12.28 -20.58 -27.27
C ILE A 499 12.53 -19.07 -27.22
N CYS A 500 12.95 -18.54 -26.06
CA CYS A 500 13.35 -17.15 -25.91
C CYS A 500 14.43 -16.77 -26.93
N ALA A 501 15.49 -17.58 -27.03
CA ALA A 501 16.60 -17.32 -27.93
C ALA A 501 16.17 -17.25 -29.40
N ASP A 502 15.33 -18.17 -29.86
CA ASP A 502 14.83 -18.14 -31.24
C ASP A 502 13.90 -16.93 -31.50
N GLN A 503 13.04 -16.58 -30.54
CA GLN A 503 12.16 -15.39 -30.63
C GLN A 503 12.98 -14.09 -30.69
N MET A 504 13.98 -13.96 -29.82
CA MET A 504 14.89 -12.81 -29.78
C MET A 504 15.75 -12.74 -31.04
N PHE A 505 16.24 -13.87 -31.56
CA PHE A 505 16.98 -13.92 -32.82
C PHE A 505 16.10 -13.48 -34.00
N LYS A 506 14.85 -13.95 -34.08
CA LYS A 506 13.91 -13.54 -35.14
C LYS A 506 13.63 -12.03 -35.09
N ALA A 507 13.52 -11.45 -33.90
CA ALA A 507 13.26 -10.04 -33.73
C ALA A 507 14.50 -9.17 -34.02
N TRP A 508 15.65 -9.49 -33.43
CA TRP A 508 16.83 -8.63 -33.42
C TRP A 508 17.91 -9.01 -34.44
N GLY A 509 17.95 -10.26 -34.89
CA GLY A 509 18.91 -10.74 -35.89
C GLY A 509 18.93 -9.87 -37.16
N PRO A 510 17.77 -9.58 -37.79
CA PRO A 510 17.70 -8.72 -38.97
C PRO A 510 17.99 -7.23 -38.70
N VAL A 511 17.88 -6.77 -37.45
CA VAL A 511 17.98 -5.34 -37.09
C VAL A 511 19.40 -4.98 -36.68
N LEU A 512 20.01 -5.82 -35.84
CA LEU A 512 21.34 -5.61 -35.26
C LEU A 512 22.41 -6.47 -35.95
N GLY A 513 22.04 -7.31 -36.91
CA GLY A 513 22.96 -8.18 -37.63
C GLY A 513 23.61 -9.18 -36.67
N VAL A 514 22.81 -9.91 -35.89
CA VAL A 514 23.26 -10.89 -34.88
C VAL A 514 23.20 -12.30 -35.47
N THR A 515 24.21 -13.15 -35.24
CA THR A 515 24.15 -14.58 -35.66
C THR A 515 23.37 -15.40 -34.63
N ARG A 516 23.01 -16.66 -34.93
CA ARG A 516 22.33 -17.52 -33.94
C ARG A 516 23.24 -17.77 -32.74
N GLU A 517 24.50 -18.08 -33.01
CA GLU A 517 25.52 -18.37 -32.00
C GLU A 517 25.85 -17.14 -31.15
N GLU A 518 25.94 -15.95 -31.76
CA GLU A 518 26.11 -14.69 -31.03
C GLU A 518 24.89 -14.35 -30.17
N ASN A 519 23.68 -14.57 -30.70
CA ASN A 519 22.44 -14.37 -29.97
C ASN A 519 22.35 -15.30 -28.76
N GLU A 520 22.68 -16.58 -28.90
CA GLU A 520 22.68 -17.54 -27.78
C GLU A 520 23.61 -17.10 -26.64
N ARG A 521 24.81 -16.59 -26.95
CA ARG A 521 25.71 -16.01 -25.94
C ARG A 521 25.10 -14.77 -25.28
N ALA A 522 24.49 -13.88 -26.06
CA ALA A 522 23.86 -12.68 -25.53
C ALA A 522 22.64 -12.99 -24.65
N ILE A 523 21.86 -14.02 -24.99
CA ILE A 523 20.74 -14.52 -24.18
C ILE A 523 21.24 -15.04 -22.84
N ALA A 524 22.33 -15.82 -22.82
CA ALA A 524 22.92 -16.29 -21.58
C ALA A 524 23.37 -15.14 -20.67
N VAL A 525 23.98 -14.08 -21.24
CA VAL A 525 24.32 -12.86 -20.48
C VAL A 525 23.08 -12.14 -19.96
N GLY A 526 22.00 -12.08 -20.75
CA GLY A 526 20.72 -11.53 -20.33
C GLY A 526 20.13 -12.28 -19.12
N PHE A 527 20.02 -13.60 -19.17
CA PHE A 527 19.51 -14.40 -18.04
C PHE A 527 20.43 -14.32 -16.82
N LYS A 528 21.74 -14.33 -17.02
CA LYS A 528 22.70 -14.08 -15.93
C LYS A 528 22.43 -12.75 -15.24
N SER A 529 22.24 -11.67 -16.00
CA SER A 529 21.95 -10.33 -15.46
C SER A 529 20.63 -10.29 -14.69
N LEU A 530 19.60 -11.01 -15.16
CA LEU A 530 18.34 -11.18 -14.45
C LEU A 530 18.54 -11.90 -13.11
N HIS A 531 19.21 -13.05 -13.12
CA HIS A 531 19.44 -13.85 -11.91
C HIS A 531 20.30 -13.11 -10.88
N GLU A 532 21.35 -12.39 -11.30
CA GLU A 532 22.20 -11.60 -10.40
C GLU A 532 21.41 -10.46 -9.74
N CYS A 533 20.58 -9.73 -10.51
CA CYS A 533 19.73 -8.68 -9.98
C CYS A 533 18.71 -9.22 -8.96
N GLU A 534 18.10 -10.37 -9.28
CA GLU A 534 17.15 -11.02 -8.39
C GLU A 534 17.80 -11.59 -7.12
N ALA A 535 18.99 -12.18 -7.24
CA ALA A 535 19.74 -12.72 -6.10
C ALA A 535 20.15 -11.60 -5.14
N GLU A 536 20.65 -10.48 -5.66
CA GLU A 536 21.13 -9.37 -4.82
C GLU A 536 20.00 -8.74 -4.01
N ILE A 537 18.84 -8.48 -4.64
CA ILE A 537 17.72 -7.87 -3.90
C ILE A 537 17.14 -8.82 -2.84
N ARG A 538 17.10 -10.14 -3.11
CA ARG A 538 16.66 -11.15 -2.12
C ARG A 538 17.65 -11.29 -0.98
N ARG A 539 18.96 -11.21 -1.26
CA ARG A 539 20.02 -11.21 -0.25
C ARG A 539 19.86 -10.04 0.71
N GLN A 540 19.68 -8.83 0.19
CA GLN A 540 19.43 -7.64 1.02
C GLN A 540 18.12 -7.78 1.81
N ALA A 541 17.05 -8.27 1.18
CA ALA A 541 15.77 -8.50 1.85
C ALA A 541 15.90 -9.50 3.00
N ARG A 542 16.70 -10.57 2.83
CA ARG A 542 16.97 -11.56 3.87
C ARG A 542 17.64 -10.93 5.09
N GLU A 543 18.66 -10.09 4.89
CA GLU A 543 19.34 -9.39 5.99
C GLU A 543 18.37 -8.53 6.82
N THR A 544 17.42 -7.87 6.16
CA THR A 544 16.40 -7.06 6.83
C THR A 544 15.35 -7.93 7.54
N LEU A 545 14.94 -9.06 6.97
CA LEU A 545 14.05 -10.01 7.67
C LEU A 545 14.70 -10.52 8.95
N ASP A 546 15.96 -10.94 8.89
CA ASP A 546 16.70 -11.40 10.08
C ASP A 546 16.85 -10.30 11.12
N GLN A 547 16.93 -9.03 10.71
CA GLN A 547 16.94 -7.88 11.62
C GLN A 547 15.57 -7.66 12.28
N LEU A 548 14.48 -7.75 11.52
CA LEU A 548 13.12 -7.60 12.02
C LEU A 548 12.80 -8.62 13.11
N GLU A 549 13.25 -9.86 12.94
CA GLU A 549 13.08 -10.93 13.93
C GLU A 549 13.86 -10.64 15.21
N ARG A 550 15.11 -10.17 15.10
CA ARG A 550 15.97 -9.82 16.24
C ARG A 550 15.47 -8.62 17.04
N GLU A 551 14.80 -7.67 16.40
CA GLU A 551 14.37 -6.40 17.01
C GLU A 551 12.86 -6.38 17.38
N ASP A 552 12.15 -7.50 17.19
CA ASP A 552 10.69 -7.58 17.37
C ASP A 552 9.94 -6.47 16.61
N ARG A 553 10.34 -6.23 15.36
CA ARG A 553 9.77 -5.21 14.47
C ARG A 553 8.91 -5.84 13.39
N ILE A 554 8.03 -5.05 12.79
CA ILE A 554 7.13 -5.52 11.74
C ILE A 554 7.65 -5.03 10.38
N GLY A 555 7.64 -5.94 9.39
CA GLY A 555 7.77 -5.61 7.98
C GLY A 555 6.44 -5.78 7.24
N ILE A 556 6.24 -5.01 6.19
CA ILE A 556 5.04 -5.08 5.34
C ILE A 556 5.39 -5.81 4.05
N VAL A 557 4.59 -6.78 3.65
CA VAL A 557 4.69 -7.44 2.34
C VAL A 557 3.59 -6.92 1.44
N MET A 558 3.98 -6.16 0.41
CA MET A 558 3.08 -5.77 -0.66
C MET A 558 2.72 -6.99 -1.51
N LEU A 559 1.50 -7.51 -1.33
CA LEU A 559 0.92 -8.52 -2.19
C LEU A 559 0.31 -7.80 -3.39
N GLY A 560 1.07 -7.66 -4.47
CA GLY A 560 0.68 -6.92 -5.66
C GLY A 560 1.55 -7.32 -6.85
N ARG A 561 1.01 -7.20 -8.07
CA ARG A 561 1.77 -7.54 -9.29
C ARG A 561 3.02 -6.66 -9.44
N VAL A 562 4.05 -7.17 -10.13
CA VAL A 562 5.35 -6.51 -10.31
C VAL A 562 5.27 -5.10 -10.88
N TYR A 563 4.25 -4.78 -11.67
CA TYR A 563 4.05 -3.43 -12.18
C TYR A 563 3.66 -2.41 -11.11
N HIS A 564 3.18 -2.84 -9.94
CA HIS A 564 2.96 -1.96 -8.77
C HIS A 564 4.29 -1.53 -8.12
N HIS A 565 5.44 -1.93 -8.66
CA HIS A 565 6.71 -1.30 -8.35
C HIS A 565 6.76 0.14 -8.88
N ASP A 566 5.95 0.49 -9.88
CA ASP A 566 5.80 1.88 -10.30
C ASP A 566 5.13 2.72 -9.19
N PRO A 567 5.78 3.80 -8.69
CA PRO A 567 5.19 4.68 -7.68
C PRO A 567 3.89 5.36 -8.14
N GLY A 568 3.70 5.52 -9.46
CA GLY A 568 2.45 6.01 -10.02
C GLY A 568 1.32 4.98 -10.00
N LEU A 569 1.62 3.68 -10.01
CA LEU A 569 0.62 2.60 -9.95
C LEU A 569 0.29 2.14 -8.53
N ASN A 570 1.23 2.24 -7.59
CA ASN A 570 0.98 1.96 -6.17
C ASN A 570 0.60 3.20 -5.36
N HIS A 571 0.47 4.37 -6.01
CA HIS A 571 0.11 5.66 -5.41
C HIS A 571 1.03 6.12 -4.27
N GLU A 572 2.30 5.72 -4.29
CA GLU A 572 3.28 5.98 -3.23
C GLU A 572 2.88 5.42 -1.86
N ILE A 573 1.91 4.49 -1.80
CA ILE A 573 1.43 3.90 -0.53
C ILE A 573 2.59 3.26 0.24
N MET A 574 3.48 2.57 -0.47
CA MET A 574 4.65 1.93 0.14
C MET A 574 5.62 2.96 0.74
N GLU A 575 5.75 4.14 0.14
CA GLU A 575 6.59 5.22 0.66
C GLU A 575 6.00 5.80 1.96
N GLU A 576 4.67 5.93 2.05
CA GLU A 576 4.01 6.40 3.27
C GLU A 576 4.27 5.44 4.45
N PHE A 577 4.20 4.12 4.24
CA PHE A 577 4.58 3.16 5.29
C PHE A 577 6.08 3.22 5.63
N GLN A 578 6.95 3.45 4.64
CA GLN A 578 8.37 3.60 4.89
C GLN A 578 8.68 4.78 5.82
N LYS A 579 7.98 5.92 5.63
CA LYS A 579 8.11 7.11 6.50
C LYS A 579 7.69 6.85 7.94
N LEU A 580 6.80 5.88 8.16
CA LEU A 580 6.34 5.47 9.49
C LEU A 580 7.24 4.42 10.15
N GLY A 581 8.32 4.00 9.48
CA GLY A 581 9.33 3.11 10.05
C GLY A 581 9.09 1.62 9.80
N TYR A 582 8.35 1.28 8.74
CA TYR A 582 8.16 -0.11 8.30
C TYR A 582 9.05 -0.40 7.08
N PRO A 583 9.93 -1.42 7.14
CA PRO A 583 10.52 -1.98 5.93
C PRO A 583 9.43 -2.62 5.08
N VAL A 584 9.54 -2.45 3.75
CA VAL A 584 8.52 -2.92 2.80
C VAL A 584 9.14 -3.91 1.82
N PHE A 585 8.51 -5.06 1.67
CA PHE A 585 8.86 -6.13 0.75
C PHE A 585 7.79 -6.27 -0.34
N SER A 586 8.09 -7.01 -1.40
CA SER A 586 7.08 -7.53 -2.32
C SER A 586 7.32 -9.00 -2.60
N GLN A 587 6.33 -9.66 -3.18
CA GLN A 587 6.43 -11.06 -3.61
C GLN A 587 7.68 -11.41 -4.44
N SER A 588 8.24 -10.49 -5.22
CA SER A 588 9.46 -10.76 -6.01
C SER A 588 10.76 -10.62 -5.22
N THR A 589 10.72 -9.93 -4.07
CA THR A 589 11.88 -9.64 -3.22
C THR A 589 11.97 -10.55 -2.00
N LEU A 590 10.95 -11.37 -1.74
CA LEU A 590 10.99 -12.34 -0.65
C LEU A 590 12.13 -13.35 -0.86
N PRO A 591 12.91 -13.69 0.18
CA PRO A 591 14.01 -14.63 0.03
C PRO A 591 13.54 -16.06 -0.22
N LEU A 592 14.42 -16.84 -0.85
CA LEU A 592 14.20 -18.23 -1.24
C LEU A 592 15.23 -19.17 -0.60
N ASP A 593 15.95 -18.71 0.44
CA ASP A 593 16.98 -19.48 1.12
C ASP A 593 16.38 -20.75 1.77
N GLU A 594 17.08 -21.87 1.61
CA GLU A 594 16.60 -23.19 2.04
C GLU A 594 16.33 -23.25 3.55
N ASP A 595 17.16 -22.62 4.38
CA ASP A 595 17.01 -22.59 5.83
C ASP A 595 15.75 -21.83 6.26
N LEU A 596 15.46 -20.70 5.60
CA LEU A 596 14.27 -19.90 5.85
C LEU A 596 13.01 -20.64 5.41
N LEU A 597 13.05 -21.25 4.22
CA LEU A 597 11.93 -22.03 3.71
C LEU A 597 11.66 -23.27 4.58
N ASP A 598 12.68 -23.97 5.07
CA ASP A 598 12.49 -25.08 6.00
C ASP A 598 11.90 -24.63 7.35
N ARG A 599 12.33 -23.47 7.86
CA ARG A 599 11.76 -22.92 9.11
C ARG A 599 10.29 -22.54 8.97
N LEU A 600 9.89 -21.99 7.83
CA LEU A 600 8.51 -21.53 7.61
C LEU A 600 7.57 -22.66 7.17
N PHE A 601 8.04 -23.60 6.34
CA PHE A 601 7.19 -24.60 5.67
C PHE A 601 7.57 -26.06 6.01
N GLY A 602 8.75 -26.30 6.58
CA GLY A 602 9.34 -27.64 6.67
C GLY A 602 8.53 -28.63 7.50
N GLU A 603 7.84 -28.18 8.55
CA GLU A 603 6.96 -29.05 9.35
C GLU A 603 5.80 -29.59 8.51
N GLU A 604 5.12 -28.73 7.76
CA GLU A 604 3.99 -29.10 6.90
C GLU A 604 4.43 -29.99 5.72
N VAL A 605 5.64 -29.73 5.19
CA VAL A 605 6.26 -30.58 4.16
C VAL A 605 6.55 -31.98 4.72
N ARG A 606 7.17 -32.07 5.90
CA ARG A 606 7.47 -33.36 6.57
C ARG A 606 6.20 -34.12 6.96
N ALA A 607 5.15 -33.41 7.35
CA ALA A 607 3.83 -33.98 7.65
C ALA A 607 3.05 -34.42 6.40
N GLY A 608 3.51 -34.05 5.19
CA GLY A 608 2.84 -34.38 3.93
C GLY A 608 1.58 -33.55 3.66
N LEU A 609 1.41 -32.42 4.35
CA LEU A 609 0.28 -31.49 4.14
C LEU A 609 0.46 -30.67 2.86
N ILE A 610 1.71 -30.31 2.57
CA ILE A 610 2.13 -29.67 1.32
C ILE A 610 3.31 -30.45 0.72
N THR A 611 3.49 -30.39 -0.60
CA THR A 611 4.53 -31.18 -1.27
C THR A 611 5.91 -30.51 -1.23
N HIS A 612 5.95 -29.18 -1.21
CA HIS A 612 7.17 -28.37 -1.29
C HIS A 612 6.90 -26.94 -0.77
N PRO A 613 7.88 -26.22 -0.18
CA PRO A 613 7.70 -24.83 0.26
C PRO A 613 7.28 -23.84 -0.84
N LEU A 614 7.64 -24.16 -2.09
CA LEU A 614 7.30 -23.37 -3.28
C LEU A 614 6.06 -23.87 -4.03
N ASP A 615 5.28 -24.78 -3.42
CA ASP A 615 4.01 -25.25 -3.96
C ASP A 615 2.83 -24.48 -3.34
N ILE A 616 1.81 -24.24 -4.17
CA ILE A 616 0.56 -23.59 -3.83
C ILE A 616 -0.68 -24.44 -4.20
N SER A 617 -0.51 -25.71 -4.60
CA SER A 617 -1.62 -26.61 -4.99
C SER A 617 -2.68 -26.79 -3.92
N ASP A 618 -2.26 -26.70 -2.67
CA ASP A 618 -3.08 -26.87 -1.46
C ASP A 618 -4.15 -25.77 -1.34
N VAL A 619 -3.81 -24.54 -1.74
CA VAL A 619 -4.71 -23.36 -1.60
C VAL A 619 -5.25 -22.85 -2.92
N TRP A 620 -4.58 -23.13 -4.04
CA TRP A 620 -4.95 -22.63 -5.35
C TRP A 620 -4.81 -23.72 -6.41
N LYS A 621 -5.93 -24.16 -6.99
CA LYS A 621 -5.92 -25.20 -8.04
C LYS A 621 -5.55 -24.66 -9.42
N ASN A 622 -5.92 -23.40 -9.69
CA ASN A 622 -5.82 -22.75 -11.01
C ASN A 622 -4.44 -22.10 -11.24
N ARG A 623 -3.38 -22.90 -11.13
CA ARG A 623 -1.98 -22.44 -11.08
C ARG A 623 -1.35 -22.19 -12.45
N TYR A 624 -2.05 -21.48 -13.33
CA TYR A 624 -1.60 -21.19 -14.70
C TYR A 624 -1.03 -19.78 -14.90
N SER A 625 -1.34 -18.82 -14.02
CA SER A 625 -0.91 -17.43 -14.16
C SER A 625 0.20 -17.07 -13.18
N THR A 626 1.38 -16.73 -13.67
CA THR A 626 2.58 -16.50 -12.84
C THR A 626 2.37 -15.40 -11.79
N SER A 627 1.86 -14.24 -12.19
CA SER A 627 1.67 -13.13 -11.24
C SER A 627 0.66 -13.47 -10.14
N THR A 628 -0.38 -14.26 -10.46
CA THR A 628 -1.34 -14.77 -9.47
C THR A 628 -0.66 -15.79 -8.56
N ASN A 629 0.08 -16.74 -9.13
CA ASN A 629 0.79 -17.78 -8.38
C ASN A 629 1.77 -17.17 -7.38
N HIS A 630 2.57 -16.18 -7.80
CA HIS A 630 3.50 -15.46 -6.90
C HIS A 630 2.78 -14.71 -5.78
N LYS A 631 1.63 -14.08 -6.07
CA LYS A 631 0.84 -13.37 -5.06
C LYS A 631 0.31 -14.33 -3.99
N VAL A 632 -0.20 -15.50 -4.41
CA VAL A 632 -0.69 -16.56 -3.51
C VAL A 632 0.46 -17.15 -2.68
N TRP A 633 1.60 -17.44 -3.31
CA TRP A 633 2.77 -17.94 -2.59
C TRP A 633 3.29 -16.93 -1.56
N ALA A 634 3.37 -15.65 -1.92
CA ALA A 634 3.78 -14.60 -0.99
C ALA A 634 2.80 -14.43 0.18
N ALA A 635 1.50 -14.67 -0.03
CA ALA A 635 0.53 -14.73 1.07
C ALA A 635 0.83 -15.92 2.01
N LYS A 636 1.13 -17.12 1.48
CA LYS A 636 1.53 -18.28 2.29
C LYS A 636 2.81 -18.01 3.09
N PHE A 637 3.79 -17.36 2.49
CA PHE A 637 5.05 -16.97 3.13
C PHE A 637 4.77 -15.98 4.26
N THR A 638 4.00 -14.93 3.98
CA THR A 638 3.69 -13.85 4.94
C THR A 638 2.91 -14.40 6.13
N ALA A 639 1.91 -15.26 5.89
CA ALA A 639 1.12 -15.91 6.94
C ALA A 639 1.96 -16.77 7.90
N ARG A 640 3.11 -17.26 7.47
CA ARG A 640 4.00 -18.12 8.29
C ARG A 640 5.08 -17.34 9.02
N HIS A 641 5.38 -16.13 8.56
CA HIS A 641 6.50 -15.36 9.10
C HIS A 641 6.03 -14.49 10.28
N PRO A 642 6.65 -14.60 11.46
CA PRO A 642 6.09 -14.04 12.70
C PRO A 642 6.21 -12.51 12.82
N ASN A 643 6.96 -11.88 11.92
CA ASN A 643 7.22 -10.44 11.87
C ASN A 643 6.73 -9.77 10.58
N LEU A 644 5.98 -10.47 9.71
CA LEU A 644 5.49 -9.90 8.46
C LEU A 644 3.97 -9.73 8.47
N VAL A 645 3.51 -8.64 7.86
CA VAL A 645 2.09 -8.33 7.69
C VAL A 645 1.78 -8.14 6.21
N ALA A 646 0.64 -8.66 5.76
CA ALA A 646 0.23 -8.58 4.37
C ALA A 646 -0.52 -7.27 4.08
N LEU A 647 -0.08 -6.60 3.02
CA LEU A 647 -0.79 -5.47 2.42
C LEU A 647 -1.10 -5.79 0.95
N GLU A 648 -2.35 -6.17 0.67
CA GLU A 648 -2.76 -6.44 -0.70
C GLU A 648 -2.96 -5.15 -1.50
N VAL A 649 -2.38 -5.09 -2.70
CA VAL A 649 -2.61 -4.02 -3.66
C VAL A 649 -3.18 -4.62 -4.95
N SER A 650 -4.22 -4.00 -5.49
CA SER A 650 -4.83 -4.38 -6.77
C SER A 650 -5.29 -3.14 -7.54
N SER A 651 -5.09 -3.16 -8.85
CA SER A 651 -5.54 -2.08 -9.74
C SER A 651 -6.98 -2.32 -10.21
N PHE A 652 -7.66 -1.23 -10.55
CA PHE A 652 -9.00 -1.26 -11.12
C PHE A 652 -9.07 -2.17 -12.34
N LYS A 653 -10.17 -2.94 -12.44
CA LYS A 653 -10.44 -3.96 -13.48
C LYS A 653 -9.41 -5.10 -13.57
N CYS A 654 -8.69 -5.42 -12.50
CA CYS A 654 -7.82 -6.59 -12.50
C CYS A 654 -8.61 -7.91 -12.38
N GLY A 655 -8.96 -8.51 -13.52
CA GLY A 655 -9.74 -9.75 -13.56
C GLY A 655 -9.03 -11.00 -13.01
N HIS A 656 -7.71 -11.00 -12.89
CA HIS A 656 -6.95 -12.11 -12.31
C HIS A 656 -6.76 -12.00 -10.79
N ASP A 657 -6.91 -10.80 -10.22
CA ASP A 657 -6.85 -10.59 -8.77
C ASP A 657 -8.22 -10.87 -8.13
N ALA A 658 -9.33 -10.55 -8.81
CA ALA A 658 -10.67 -10.75 -8.28
C ALA A 658 -10.95 -12.19 -7.77
N PRO A 659 -10.56 -13.28 -8.47
CA PRO A 659 -10.80 -14.64 -7.99
C PRO A 659 -9.95 -15.07 -6.80
N ILE A 660 -8.85 -14.36 -6.51
CA ILE A 660 -7.89 -14.75 -5.45
C ILE A 660 -8.02 -13.90 -4.19
N TYR A 661 -8.87 -12.86 -4.16
CA TYR A 661 -9.07 -12.04 -2.97
C TYR A 661 -9.44 -12.88 -1.74
N GLY A 662 -10.47 -13.72 -1.84
CA GLY A 662 -10.89 -14.57 -0.72
C GLY A 662 -9.87 -15.67 -0.38
N VAL A 663 -9.02 -16.07 -1.33
CA VAL A 663 -7.94 -17.04 -1.09
C VAL A 663 -6.82 -16.40 -0.28
N ILE A 664 -6.37 -15.21 -0.69
CA ILE A 664 -5.32 -14.46 0.01
C ILE A 664 -5.79 -14.07 1.41
N GLU A 665 -6.99 -13.48 1.51
CA GLU A 665 -7.59 -13.11 2.79
C GLU A 665 -7.71 -14.34 3.71
N GLY A 666 -8.25 -15.45 3.21
CA GLY A 666 -8.35 -16.70 3.98
C GLY A 666 -6.99 -17.25 4.45
N ILE A 667 -5.94 -17.18 3.64
CA ILE A 667 -4.59 -17.61 4.02
C ILE A 667 -4.06 -16.74 5.17
N ILE A 668 -4.20 -15.41 5.07
CA ILE A 668 -3.67 -14.47 6.06
C ILE A 668 -4.48 -14.54 7.36
N GLU A 669 -5.81 -14.47 7.29
CA GLU A 669 -6.67 -14.45 8.48
C GLU A 669 -6.58 -15.74 9.31
N GLN A 670 -6.44 -16.91 8.66
CA GLN A 670 -6.27 -18.18 9.38
C GLN A 670 -4.97 -18.23 10.20
N SER A 671 -3.94 -17.45 9.81
CA SER A 671 -2.71 -17.34 10.60
C SER A 671 -2.85 -16.41 11.82
N GLY A 672 -3.93 -15.63 11.91
CA GLY A 672 -4.08 -14.57 12.90
C GLY A 672 -3.23 -13.33 12.65
N THR A 673 -2.59 -13.25 11.48
CA THR A 673 -1.86 -12.06 11.01
C THR A 673 -2.85 -11.02 10.46
N PRO A 674 -2.67 -9.71 10.73
CA PRO A 674 -3.52 -8.69 10.15
C PRO A 674 -3.49 -8.70 8.62
N TYR A 675 -4.66 -8.46 8.02
CA TYR A 675 -4.82 -8.33 6.59
C TYR A 675 -5.33 -6.94 6.24
N PHE A 676 -4.61 -6.26 5.34
CA PHE A 676 -5.01 -4.96 4.83
C PHE A 676 -5.02 -4.97 3.31
N SER A 677 -5.87 -4.16 2.67
CA SER A 677 -5.91 -4.12 1.21
C SER A 677 -6.23 -2.73 0.64
N PHE A 678 -5.51 -2.34 -0.41
CA PHE A 678 -5.83 -1.23 -1.32
C PHE A 678 -6.23 -1.80 -2.67
N LYS A 679 -7.52 -2.06 -2.83
CA LYS A 679 -8.12 -2.54 -4.07
C LYS A 679 -8.59 -1.37 -4.93
N ASP A 680 -8.71 -1.62 -6.23
CA ASP A 680 -9.22 -0.69 -7.23
C ASP A 680 -8.41 0.61 -7.37
N LEU A 681 -7.07 0.50 -7.31
CA LEU A 681 -6.20 1.63 -7.65
C LEU A 681 -6.37 2.02 -9.12
N ASP A 682 -6.68 3.29 -9.36
CA ASP A 682 -6.95 3.89 -10.67
C ASP A 682 -6.20 5.21 -10.85
N GLU A 683 -6.42 5.90 -11.97
CA GLU A 683 -5.78 7.20 -12.26
C GLU A 683 -6.08 8.33 -11.26
N ASN A 684 -7.08 8.21 -10.38
CA ASN A 684 -7.60 9.33 -9.60
C ASN A 684 -6.82 9.63 -8.31
N LYS A 685 -5.74 8.88 -8.01
CA LYS A 685 -4.80 9.04 -6.88
C LYS A 685 -5.30 9.97 -5.73
N PRO A 686 -6.25 9.49 -4.89
CA PRO A 686 -6.84 10.30 -3.82
C PRO A 686 -5.91 10.35 -2.59
N THR A 687 -4.83 11.14 -2.67
CA THR A 687 -3.74 11.16 -1.67
C THR A 687 -4.23 11.36 -0.23
N GLY A 688 -5.22 12.23 0.01
CA GLY A 688 -5.74 12.48 1.36
C GLY A 688 -6.42 11.25 1.98
N SER A 689 -7.23 10.53 1.20
CA SER A 689 -7.90 9.31 1.67
C SER A 689 -6.88 8.18 1.90
N ILE A 690 -5.89 8.07 1.02
CA ILE A 690 -4.79 7.10 1.17
C ILE A 690 -4.05 7.34 2.48
N ARG A 691 -3.70 8.60 2.80
CA ARG A 691 -2.96 8.92 4.02
C ARG A 691 -3.72 8.54 5.29
N ILE A 692 -5.01 8.85 5.37
CA ILE A 692 -5.86 8.48 6.52
C ILE A 692 -5.91 6.96 6.70
N ARG A 693 -5.98 6.21 5.60
CA ARG A 693 -5.97 4.73 5.65
C ARG A 693 -4.62 4.20 6.12
N VAL A 694 -3.51 4.79 5.66
CA VAL A 694 -2.16 4.42 6.12
C VAL A 694 -2.01 4.71 7.62
N GLU A 695 -2.43 5.90 8.09
CA GLU A 695 -2.44 6.27 9.52
C GLU A 695 -3.27 5.27 10.36
N THR A 696 -4.43 4.85 9.84
CA THR A 696 -5.28 3.83 10.48
C THR A 696 -4.58 2.47 10.56
N ILE A 697 -3.93 2.05 9.47
CA ILE A 697 -3.19 0.78 9.43
C ILE A 697 -2.00 0.81 10.40
N ASP A 698 -1.24 1.90 10.43
CA ASP A 698 -0.14 2.09 11.38
C ASP A 698 -0.59 1.92 12.83
N TYR A 699 -1.71 2.55 13.21
CA TYR A 699 -2.29 2.36 14.54
C TYR A 699 -2.59 0.88 14.86
N PHE A 700 -3.15 0.12 13.91
CA PHE A 700 -3.40 -1.31 14.10
C PHE A 700 -2.10 -2.13 14.16
N LEU A 701 -1.09 -1.79 13.35
CA LEU A 701 0.22 -2.44 13.36
C LEU A 701 0.95 -2.22 14.68
N GLN A 702 0.88 -1.02 15.26
CA GLN A 702 1.44 -0.73 16.58
C GLN A 702 0.80 -1.61 17.66
N ARG A 703 -0.54 -1.74 17.66
CA ARG A 703 -1.26 -2.62 18.59
C ARG A 703 -0.91 -4.09 18.38
N TYR A 704 -0.85 -4.52 17.13
CA TYR A 704 -0.48 -5.89 16.78
C TYR A 704 0.94 -6.23 17.26
N ARG A 705 1.88 -5.28 17.14
CA ARG A 705 3.24 -5.43 17.68
C ARG A 705 3.25 -5.61 19.20
N GLU A 706 2.49 -4.79 19.93
CA GLU A 706 2.35 -4.92 21.39
C GLU A 706 1.83 -6.31 21.77
N ASP A 707 0.82 -6.81 21.05
CA ASP A 707 0.24 -8.13 21.27
C ASP A 707 1.22 -9.26 20.96
N ILE A 708 1.99 -9.18 19.86
CA ILE A 708 3.05 -10.15 19.53
C ILE A 708 4.09 -10.22 20.65
N ILE A 709 4.63 -9.07 21.07
CA ILE A 709 5.66 -9.01 22.12
C ILE A 709 5.14 -9.62 23.42
N LYS A 710 3.89 -9.31 23.78
CA LYS A 710 3.25 -9.87 24.96
C LYS A 710 3.09 -11.39 24.86
N ARG A 711 2.65 -11.92 23.71
CA ARG A 711 2.50 -13.37 23.48
C ARG A 711 3.84 -14.09 23.55
N ARG A 712 4.88 -13.57 22.90
CA ARG A 712 6.25 -14.14 22.97
C ARG A 712 6.78 -14.20 24.39
N HIS A 713 6.55 -13.15 25.19
CA HIS A 713 6.96 -13.16 26.59
C HIS A 713 6.23 -14.25 27.40
N ILE A 714 4.94 -14.45 27.16
CA ILE A 714 4.16 -15.52 27.79
C ILE A 714 4.68 -16.89 27.36
N GLU A 715 4.90 -17.12 26.06
CA GLU A 715 5.41 -18.38 25.52
C GLU A 715 6.79 -18.72 26.07
N SER A 716 7.72 -17.75 26.07
CA SER A 716 9.08 -17.93 26.65
C SER A 716 9.05 -18.27 28.14
N ASN A 717 8.12 -17.66 28.89
CA ASN A 717 7.91 -18.01 30.31
C ASN A 717 7.39 -19.45 30.46
N ILE A 718 6.47 -19.89 29.60
CA ILE A 718 5.95 -21.27 29.59
C ILE A 718 7.06 -22.27 29.26
N GLU A 719 7.86 -21.99 28.23
CA GLU A 719 8.99 -22.86 27.84
C GLU A 719 10.02 -22.98 28.96
N THR A 720 10.34 -21.87 29.63
CA THR A 720 11.25 -21.87 30.78
C THR A 720 10.69 -22.73 31.92
N GLN A 721 9.39 -22.62 32.20
CA GLN A 721 8.72 -23.45 33.21
C GLN A 721 8.71 -24.94 32.82
N LEU A 722 8.46 -25.26 31.55
CA LEU A 722 8.50 -26.63 31.04
C LEU A 722 9.91 -27.23 31.13
N ALA A 723 10.95 -26.47 30.79
CA ALA A 723 12.34 -26.92 30.91
C ALA A 723 12.73 -27.20 32.38
N VAL A 724 12.33 -26.32 33.31
CA VAL A 724 12.52 -26.53 34.75
C VAL A 724 11.76 -27.77 35.23
N PHE A 725 10.52 -27.95 34.78
CA PHE A 725 9.71 -29.11 35.12
C PHE A 725 10.32 -30.42 34.58
N GLU A 726 10.79 -30.42 33.33
CA GLU A 726 11.47 -31.56 32.72
C GLU A 726 12.77 -31.91 33.46
N GLN A 727 13.58 -30.91 33.81
CA GLN A 727 14.79 -31.10 34.61
C GLN A 727 14.47 -31.65 36.00
N THR A 728 13.37 -31.20 36.61
CA THR A 728 12.87 -31.72 37.89
C THR A 728 12.45 -33.19 37.76
N LEU A 729 11.72 -33.57 36.70
CA LEU A 729 11.36 -34.96 36.44
C LEU A 729 12.58 -35.86 36.19
N ARG A 730 13.59 -35.36 35.47
CA ARG A 730 14.84 -36.11 35.18
C ARG A 730 15.75 -36.24 36.39
N SER A 731 15.66 -35.33 37.38
CA SER A 731 16.48 -35.34 38.60
C SER A 731 15.85 -36.07 39.78
N GLN A 732 14.56 -36.45 39.68
CA GLN A 732 13.97 -37.35 40.66
C GLN A 732 14.61 -38.76 40.56
N PRO A 733 15.07 -39.35 41.67
CA PRO A 733 15.66 -40.69 41.65
C PRO A 733 14.63 -41.71 41.15
N ARG A 734 15.09 -42.63 40.28
CA ARG A 734 14.32 -43.75 39.69
C ARG A 734 13.66 -44.68 40.72
N GLU A 735 13.95 -44.51 42.01
CA GLU A 735 13.46 -45.33 43.12
C GLU A 735 11.93 -45.31 43.31
N ARG A 736 11.19 -44.36 42.69
CA ARG A 736 9.72 -44.38 42.74
C ARG A 736 9.03 -45.25 41.69
N TYR A 737 9.74 -45.72 40.65
CA TYR A 737 9.14 -46.65 39.68
C TYR A 737 9.34 -48.13 40.04
N GLU A 738 10.36 -48.48 40.83
CA GLU A 738 10.57 -49.86 41.27
C GLU A 738 9.73 -50.24 42.51
N MET A 739 9.34 -49.28 43.34
CA MET A 739 8.42 -49.54 44.47
C MET A 739 6.96 -49.76 44.05
N ALA A 740 6.57 -49.44 42.82
CA ALA A 740 5.22 -49.71 42.31
C ALA A 740 5.08 -51.09 41.62
N VAL A 741 6.19 -51.77 41.32
CA VAL A 741 6.19 -53.10 40.69
C VAL A 741 6.50 -54.22 41.70
N ALA A 742 7.01 -53.88 42.89
CA ALA A 742 7.22 -54.82 43.99
C ALA A 742 6.02 -54.90 44.99
N GLY A 743 4.85 -54.43 44.56
CA GLY A 743 3.64 -54.34 45.39
C GLY A 743 2.35 -54.70 44.65
N TYR A 744 2.39 -55.71 43.78
CA TYR A 744 1.24 -56.50 43.33
C TYR A 744 1.64 -57.95 43.10
#